data_AF-A0A5C7XFH2-F1
#
_entry.id   AF-A0A5C7XFH2-F1
#
_cell.length_a   1.000
_cell.length_b   1.000
_cell.length_c   1.000
_cell.angle_alpha   90.00
_cell.angle_beta   90.00
_cell.angle_gamma   90.00
#
_symmetry.space_group_name_H-M   'P 1'
#
loop_
_entity.id
_entity.type
_entity.pdbx_description
1 polymer ?
#
loop_
_entity_poly.entity_id
_entity_poly.type
_entity_poly.pdbx_seq_one_letter_code
_entity_poly.pdbx_strand_id
1 'polypeptide(L)'
;MTVSARTRWPAGEVAGTLLAAGVATLGAVLVLGGQKPAFLIAAPIGVIGMVAAARRPVVTLAIMVVVEVTNASGVLAPRTGLPLFMASGFLGVVAIALALRDPALRARLNGWTVFCAGLVVLFLMTQAVAVVGSVDKTTSIGSLRRIAIDLTFALIVLMLIQISGRPWTVAAAIVIPFTVLSLLTLVDQYAFGGTASFGGFSTVTEASGVGITTLRFGGPLPDSNFWGRHLIMGLPLSAALLTRALRSDRRLVAVGWAATIFAQLAGIYLTQSRGTFVSAGLAMVVWFVASGRSLRRRGLLMLPVAVLLLAVPGVGNRLVGTVEDLLHGQATVAVDPSVLGRLAAQQEAGMMFEERPYFGFGPGTFPGQVVNFAGRVPLAVREPTDAPHNLYLEFGAESGILGLVGWSVMILGFICVPILAIIVAPRSRDRVLAAAALAAVIGWSVSSIGLHLAYLRTLGVALALAGALAPMWPPPAAALRTLRHGIAVWAAAVGIGLATMWLFVLGCSSAGVTASQRMTLVPVGQVNGWYAYAMDIRSRIEMLPTVALLMDDEKSPVRITADPVRGLLTFTVSADNATQARDQLQVAAANGDTLLRSAIGYQQYSLETVDSMQIEPTNLHARAVPFIGGAIGAGTALVSGLLLTRVLARQREESAPVKVAVPQGVS
;
A
#
# COMPACT_ATOMS: atom_id res chain seq x y z
N MET A 1 16.63 42.25 -14.80
CA MET A 1 16.81 42.94 -13.50
C MET A 1 17.33 41.95 -12.47
N THR A 2 18.58 42.15 -12.06
CA THR A 2 19.35 41.33 -11.13
C THR A 2 18.86 41.54 -9.70
N VAL A 3 18.10 40.58 -9.16
CA VAL A 3 17.71 40.57 -7.75
C VAL A 3 18.89 40.03 -6.93
N SER A 4 19.83 40.91 -6.57
CA SER A 4 20.72 40.66 -5.42
C SER A 4 19.95 41.06 -4.15
N ALA A 5 19.06 40.20 -3.67
CA ALA A 5 18.40 40.40 -2.39
C ALA A 5 19.44 40.19 -1.27
N ARG A 6 19.70 41.26 -0.52
CA ARG A 6 20.65 41.37 0.58
C ARG A 6 20.44 40.23 1.60
N THR A 7 21.47 39.40 1.78
CA THR A 7 21.61 38.39 2.83
C THR A 7 22.11 39.02 4.15
N ARG A 8 21.52 40.11 4.62
CA ARG A 8 21.82 40.65 5.96
C ARG A 8 20.66 40.34 6.89
N TRP A 9 20.96 39.66 8.00
CA TRP A 9 19.97 39.39 9.04
C TRP A 9 19.57 40.73 9.67
N PRO A 10 18.26 41.05 9.76
CA PRO A 10 17.81 42.19 10.54
C PRO A 10 18.31 42.08 11.98
N ALA A 11 18.80 43.17 12.58
CA ALA A 11 19.43 43.17 13.90
C ALA A 11 18.53 42.54 15.00
N GLY A 12 17.22 42.79 14.95
CA GLY A 12 16.25 42.18 15.86
C GLY A 12 16.09 40.67 15.69
N GLU A 13 16.31 40.14 14.49
CA GLU A 13 16.28 38.69 14.24
C GLU A 13 17.57 38.01 14.71
N VAL A 14 18.72 38.68 14.64
CA VAL A 14 19.97 38.16 15.22
C VAL A 14 19.82 37.98 16.73
N ALA A 15 19.29 38.99 17.42
CA ALA A 15 19.02 38.92 18.86
C ALA A 15 18.03 37.79 19.20
N GLY A 16 16.91 37.67 18.46
CA GLY A 16 15.93 36.61 18.65
C GLY A 16 16.49 35.20 18.38
N THR A 17 17.39 35.06 17.40
CA THR A 17 18.00 33.75 17.08
C THR A 17 19.02 33.34 18.13
N LEU A 18 19.80 34.29 18.65
CA LEU A 18 20.73 34.06 19.75
C LEU A 18 19.99 33.70 21.04
N LEU A 19 18.85 34.37 21.32
CA LEU A 19 17.96 34.00 22.42
C LEU A 19 17.39 32.58 22.25
N ALA A 20 16.89 32.24 21.06
CA ALA A 20 16.38 30.90 20.77
C ALA A 20 17.48 29.82 20.88
N ALA A 21 18.70 30.12 20.42
CA ALA A 21 19.84 29.22 20.56
C ALA A 21 20.24 29.04 22.03
N GLY A 22 20.22 30.11 22.83
CA GLY A 22 20.44 30.05 24.27
C GLY A 22 19.40 29.20 25.00
N VAL A 23 18.11 29.40 24.72
CA VAL A 23 17.00 28.62 25.29
C VAL A 23 17.08 27.15 24.88
N ALA A 24 17.39 26.85 23.62
CA ALA A 24 17.55 25.47 23.16
C ALA A 24 18.75 24.78 23.80
N THR A 25 19.85 25.50 24.02
CA THR A 25 21.01 24.99 24.75
C THR A 25 20.64 24.68 26.20
N LEU A 26 19.90 25.57 26.87
CA LEU A 26 19.39 25.36 28.22
C LEU A 26 18.45 24.15 28.29
N GLY A 27 17.53 24.01 27.33
CA GLY A 27 16.62 22.87 27.22
C GLY A 27 17.35 21.55 26.96
N ALA A 28 18.38 21.55 26.11
CA ALA A 28 19.22 20.37 25.88
C ALA A 28 19.93 19.92 27.17
N VAL A 29 20.42 20.86 27.97
CA VAL A 29 21.06 20.58 29.28
C VAL A 29 20.05 20.00 30.28
N LEU A 30 18.86 20.58 30.35
CA LEU A 30 17.81 20.17 31.30
C LEU A 30 17.20 18.80 30.97
N VAL A 31 17.03 18.49 29.68
CA VAL A 31 16.35 17.26 29.22
C VAL A 31 17.31 16.08 29.06
N LEU A 32 18.49 16.30 28.49
CA LEU A 32 19.42 15.22 28.14
C LEU A 32 20.53 15.00 29.19
N GLY A 33 20.57 15.86 30.21
CA GLY A 33 21.61 15.89 31.24
C GLY A 33 22.97 16.36 30.69
N GLY A 34 23.80 16.94 31.56
CA GLY A 34 25.14 17.45 31.19
C GLY A 34 26.16 16.39 30.76
N GLN A 35 25.77 15.11 30.64
CA GLN A 35 26.69 13.99 30.43
C GLN A 35 27.18 13.82 28.98
N LYS A 36 26.63 14.58 28.02
CA LYS A 36 27.06 14.54 26.61
C LYS A 36 27.39 15.96 26.09
N PRO A 37 28.62 16.47 26.31
CA PRO A 37 29.01 17.84 25.96
C PRO A 37 28.86 18.17 24.46
N ALA A 38 28.82 17.16 23.59
CA ALA A 38 28.51 17.33 22.17
C ALA A 38 27.14 18.01 21.92
N PHE A 39 26.14 17.81 22.79
CA PHE A 39 24.82 18.43 22.64
C PHE A 39 24.80 19.93 23.00
N LEU A 40 25.71 20.38 23.86
CA LEU A 40 25.88 21.80 24.19
C LEU A 40 26.32 22.63 22.98
N ILE A 41 27.08 22.00 22.07
CA ILE A 41 27.58 22.63 20.84
C ILE A 41 26.59 22.37 19.69
N ALA A 42 26.03 21.17 19.60
CA ALA A 42 25.11 20.80 18.53
C ALA A 42 23.75 21.53 18.60
N ALA A 43 23.23 21.81 19.81
CA ALA A 43 21.95 22.51 19.97
C ALA A 43 21.95 23.95 19.41
N PRO A 44 22.89 24.84 19.77
CA PRO A 44 22.91 26.20 19.23
C PRO A 44 23.21 26.22 17.72
N ILE A 45 24.12 25.37 17.23
CA ILE A 45 24.38 25.21 15.79
C ILE A 45 23.11 24.72 15.08
N GLY A 46 22.40 23.78 15.68
CA GLY A 46 21.12 23.27 15.19
C GLY A 46 20.06 24.36 15.07
N VAL A 47 19.90 25.21 16.09
CA VAL A 47 18.95 26.34 16.04
C VAL A 47 19.33 27.37 14.98
N ILE A 48 20.61 27.75 14.90
CA ILE A 48 21.09 28.68 13.85
C ILE A 48 20.82 28.09 12.46
N GLY A 49 21.10 26.79 12.29
CA GLY A 49 20.80 26.05 11.07
C GLY A 49 19.31 26.00 10.75
N MET A 50 18.45 25.75 11.75
CA MET A 50 17.00 25.76 11.60
C MET A 50 16.47 27.14 11.19
N VAL A 51 16.93 28.22 11.82
CA VAL A 51 16.50 29.58 11.44
C VAL A 51 16.99 29.94 10.04
N ALA A 52 18.23 29.58 9.69
CA ALA A 52 18.74 29.77 8.34
C ALA A 52 17.94 28.97 7.29
N ALA A 53 17.56 27.73 7.60
CA ALA A 53 16.73 26.88 6.76
C ALA A 53 15.29 27.41 6.64
N ALA A 54 14.71 27.94 7.72
CA ALA A 54 13.34 28.46 7.74
C ALA A 54 13.16 29.66 6.81
N ARG A 55 14.20 30.50 6.64
CA ARG A 55 14.20 31.60 5.67
C ARG A 55 14.23 31.14 4.21
N ARG A 56 14.52 29.86 3.95
CA ARG A 56 14.59 29.27 2.60
C ARG A 56 13.59 28.12 2.50
N PRO A 57 12.34 28.39 2.04
CA PRO A 57 11.29 27.36 1.96
C PRO A 57 11.71 26.09 1.22
N VAL A 58 12.52 26.21 0.17
CA VAL A 58 13.08 25.06 -0.59
C VAL A 58 13.96 24.16 0.29
N VAL A 59 14.79 24.75 1.16
CA VAL A 59 15.70 24.00 2.04
C VAL A 59 14.90 23.30 3.13
N THR A 60 13.96 24.01 3.76
CA THR A 60 13.05 23.42 4.76
C THR A 60 12.25 22.25 4.16
N LEU A 61 11.69 22.44 2.96
CA LEU A 61 10.98 21.41 2.22
C LEU A 61 11.86 20.19 1.95
N ALA A 62 13.10 20.39 1.50
CA ALA A 62 14.03 19.29 1.27
C ALA A 62 14.35 18.54 2.57
N ILE A 63 14.59 19.24 3.69
CA ILE A 63 14.84 18.62 5.00
C ILE A 63 13.64 17.77 5.42
N MET A 64 12.42 18.31 5.38
CA MET A 64 11.21 17.58 5.78
C MET A 64 11.00 16.33 4.94
N VAL A 65 11.15 16.44 3.62
CA VAL A 65 10.99 15.30 2.70
C VAL A 65 12.07 14.26 2.93
N VAL A 66 13.34 14.64 3.07
CA VAL A 66 14.44 13.70 3.29
C VAL A 66 14.28 12.98 4.62
N VAL A 67 13.95 13.69 5.71
CA VAL A 67 13.72 13.09 7.04
C VAL A 67 12.62 12.03 6.99
N GLU A 68 11.54 12.32 6.26
CA GLU A 68 10.41 11.39 6.13
C GLU A 68 10.73 10.19 5.22
N VAL A 69 11.25 10.44 4.02
CA VAL A 69 11.57 9.42 3.01
C VAL A 69 12.63 8.44 3.50
N THR A 70 13.56 8.91 4.34
CA THR A 70 14.60 8.05 4.95
C THR A 70 14.14 7.35 6.22
N ASN A 71 12.92 7.63 6.71
CA ASN A 71 12.46 7.23 8.04
C ASN A 71 13.49 7.59 9.14
N ALA A 72 14.22 8.70 8.99
CA ALA A 72 15.28 9.09 9.94
C ALA A 72 14.72 9.27 11.36
N SER A 73 13.47 9.73 11.48
CA SER A 73 12.79 9.83 12.77
C SER A 73 12.60 8.46 13.43
N GLY A 74 12.13 7.45 12.69
CA GLY A 74 11.96 6.09 13.20
C GLY A 74 13.28 5.40 13.54
N VAL A 75 14.31 5.59 12.69
CA VAL A 75 15.63 4.96 12.88
C VAL A 75 16.42 5.59 14.04
N LEU A 76 16.35 6.92 14.20
CA LEU A 76 17.18 7.64 15.17
C LEU A 76 16.50 7.88 16.52
N ALA A 77 15.16 7.90 16.60
CA ALA A 77 14.46 8.18 17.86
C ALA A 77 14.82 7.20 18.99
N PRO A 78 14.86 5.87 18.77
CA PRO A 78 15.22 4.91 19.83
C PRO A 78 16.65 5.08 20.36
N ARG A 79 17.53 5.72 19.60
CA ARG A 79 18.98 5.83 19.91
C ARG A 79 19.38 7.17 20.47
N THR A 80 18.75 8.24 19.98
CA THR A 80 19.10 9.62 20.29
C THR A 80 18.09 10.29 21.22
N GLY A 81 16.87 9.76 21.31
CA GLY A 81 15.74 10.42 22.00
C GLY A 81 15.25 11.69 21.31
N LEU A 82 15.82 12.08 20.17
CA LEU A 82 15.49 13.34 19.50
C LEU A 82 14.18 13.23 18.70
N PRO A 83 13.20 14.13 18.92
CA PRO A 83 11.93 14.12 18.21
C PRO A 83 12.06 14.77 16.82
N LEU A 84 12.84 14.15 15.92
CA LEU A 84 13.17 14.71 14.59
C LEU A 84 11.93 15.05 13.75
N PHE A 85 10.86 14.25 13.86
CA PHE A 85 9.60 14.52 13.19
C PHE A 85 8.94 15.83 13.67
N MET A 86 8.87 16.03 14.99
CA MET A 86 8.29 17.27 15.54
C MET A 86 9.17 18.48 15.21
N ALA A 87 10.49 18.32 15.25
CA ALA A 87 11.44 19.38 14.90
C ALA A 87 11.32 19.80 13.42
N SER A 88 11.20 18.83 12.49
CA SER A 88 11.04 19.13 11.06
C SER A 88 9.66 19.73 10.75
N GLY A 89 8.60 19.27 11.42
CA GLY A 89 7.27 19.86 11.34
C GLY A 89 7.25 21.31 11.83
N PHE A 90 7.85 21.58 13.00
CA PHE A 90 7.97 22.93 13.54
C PHE A 90 8.76 23.85 12.60
N LEU A 91 9.89 23.36 12.06
CA LEU A 91 10.65 24.08 11.04
C LEU A 91 9.77 24.45 9.82
N GLY A 92 8.92 23.52 9.37
CA GLY A 92 7.96 23.74 8.30
C GLY A 92 6.96 24.86 8.60
N VAL A 93 6.36 24.86 9.80
CA VAL A 93 5.42 25.90 10.24
C VAL A 93 6.10 27.27 10.30
N VAL A 94 7.29 27.35 10.89
CA VAL A 94 8.06 28.61 10.96
C VAL A 94 8.43 29.09 9.56
N ALA A 95 8.85 28.20 8.67
CA ALA A 95 9.19 28.54 7.29
C ALA A 95 7.98 29.09 6.51
N ILE A 96 6.78 28.50 6.69
CA ILE A 96 5.54 29.01 6.12
C ILE A 96 5.23 30.40 6.71
N ALA A 97 5.29 30.56 8.04
CA ALA A 97 4.99 31.83 8.68
C ALA A 97 5.89 32.97 8.19
N LEU A 98 7.20 32.70 8.02
CA LEU A 98 8.15 33.65 7.46
C LEU A 98 7.89 33.91 5.97
N ALA A 99 7.65 32.86 5.18
CA ALA A 99 7.39 33.00 3.75
C ALA A 99 6.10 33.77 3.46
N LEU A 100 5.07 33.60 4.29
CA LEU A 100 3.81 34.33 4.16
C LEU A 100 3.97 35.82 4.40
N ARG A 101 5.06 36.32 5.01
CA ARG A 101 5.33 37.77 5.12
C ARG A 101 5.70 38.40 3.79
N ASP A 102 6.24 37.63 2.84
CA ASP A 102 6.60 38.10 1.50
C ASP A 102 5.38 37.98 0.55
N PRO A 103 4.85 39.10 0.01
CA PRO A 103 3.73 39.07 -0.93
C PRO A 103 3.97 38.21 -2.18
N ALA A 104 5.21 38.15 -2.68
CA ALA A 104 5.55 37.40 -3.88
C ALA A 104 5.51 35.88 -3.64
N LEU A 105 5.89 35.44 -2.44
CA LEU A 105 5.77 34.03 -2.03
C LEU A 105 4.32 33.68 -1.69
N ARG A 106 3.59 34.57 -1.03
CA ARG A 106 2.17 34.40 -0.71
C ARG A 106 1.32 34.24 -1.96
N ALA A 107 1.60 35.00 -3.02
CA ALA A 107 0.88 34.93 -4.30
C ALA A 107 1.02 33.58 -5.04
N ARG A 108 1.98 32.73 -4.63
CA ARG A 108 2.15 31.38 -5.21
C ARG A 108 1.20 30.34 -4.63
N LEU A 109 0.57 30.64 -3.48
CA LEU A 109 -0.42 29.74 -2.92
C LEU A 109 -1.64 29.69 -3.84
N ASN A 110 -2.08 28.47 -4.10
CA ASN A 110 -3.16 28.19 -5.02
C ASN A 110 -4.41 27.74 -4.24
N GLY A 111 -5.62 28.02 -4.75
CA GLY A 111 -6.89 27.61 -4.14
C GLY A 111 -7.01 26.09 -3.94
N TRP A 112 -6.23 25.31 -4.69
CA TRP A 112 -6.10 23.86 -4.49
C TRP A 112 -5.59 23.44 -3.12
N THR A 113 -4.89 24.30 -2.39
CA THR A 113 -4.50 24.04 -0.99
C THR A 113 -5.74 23.89 -0.11
N VAL A 114 -6.74 24.76 -0.29
CA VAL A 114 -8.02 24.69 0.44
C VAL A 114 -8.81 23.46 0.00
N PHE A 115 -8.84 23.16 -1.30
CA PHE A 115 -9.50 21.95 -1.80
C PHE A 115 -8.89 20.67 -1.20
N CYS A 116 -7.56 20.54 -1.22
CA CYS A 116 -6.86 19.38 -0.64
C CYS A 116 -7.06 19.31 0.88
N ALA A 117 -7.03 20.44 1.59
CA ALA A 117 -7.36 20.49 3.01
C ALA A 117 -8.82 20.05 3.27
N GLY A 118 -9.77 20.43 2.42
CA GLY A 118 -11.15 19.98 2.48
C GLY A 118 -11.30 18.46 2.32
N LEU A 119 -10.54 17.83 1.41
CA LEU A 119 -10.50 16.37 1.26
C LEU A 119 -9.97 15.68 2.53
N VAL A 120 -8.89 16.21 3.11
CA VAL A 120 -8.32 15.71 4.37
C VAL A 120 -9.31 15.85 5.52
N VAL A 121 -9.93 17.02 5.68
CA VAL A 121 -10.94 17.26 6.72
C VAL A 121 -12.13 16.32 6.54
N LEU A 122 -12.62 16.12 5.31
CA LEU A 122 -13.72 15.19 5.04
C LEU A 122 -13.37 13.77 5.50
N PHE A 123 -12.18 13.26 5.18
CA PHE A 123 -11.73 11.95 5.65
C PHE A 123 -11.61 11.90 7.18
N LEU A 124 -11.02 12.91 7.81
CA LEU A 124 -10.94 12.99 9.28
C LEU A 124 -12.32 13.03 9.93
N MET A 125 -13.30 13.69 9.30
CA MET A 125 -14.68 13.68 9.76
C MET A 125 -15.31 12.29 9.67
N THR A 126 -15.06 11.51 8.61
CA THR A 126 -15.58 10.14 8.57
C THR A 126 -14.95 9.25 9.63
N GLN A 127 -13.65 9.43 9.91
CA GLN A 127 -12.98 8.74 11.02
C GLN A 127 -13.53 9.19 12.37
N ALA A 128 -13.78 10.49 12.58
CA ALA A 128 -14.38 11.02 13.81
C ALA A 128 -15.80 10.48 14.05
N VAL A 129 -16.58 10.29 12.98
CA VAL A 129 -17.89 9.63 13.06
C VAL A 129 -17.74 8.16 13.45
N ALA A 130 -16.75 7.43 12.90
CA ALA A 130 -16.46 6.06 13.31
C ALA A 130 -16.03 5.94 14.79
N VAL A 131 -15.32 6.94 15.34
CA VAL A 131 -14.98 6.98 16.78
C VAL A 131 -16.24 6.93 17.68
N VAL A 132 -17.38 7.49 17.23
CA VAL A 132 -18.63 7.47 18.01
C VAL A 132 -19.09 6.03 18.26
N GLY A 133 -18.97 5.16 17.25
CA GLY A 133 -19.33 3.73 17.31
C GLY A 133 -18.21 2.81 17.82
N SER A 134 -17.08 3.36 18.25
CA SER A 134 -15.90 2.58 18.64
C SER A 134 -16.11 1.78 19.94
N VAL A 135 -15.61 0.54 19.95
CA VAL A 135 -15.53 -0.31 21.14
C VAL A 135 -14.43 0.11 22.11
N ASP A 136 -13.41 0.83 21.61
CA ASP A 136 -12.35 1.45 22.41
C ASP A 136 -12.07 2.87 21.92
N LYS A 137 -12.78 3.83 22.54
CA LYS A 137 -12.67 5.25 22.19
C LYS A 137 -11.27 5.80 22.45
N THR A 138 -10.53 5.30 23.43
CA THR A 138 -9.18 5.81 23.75
C THR A 138 -8.23 5.47 22.62
N THR A 139 -8.23 4.22 22.18
CA THR A 139 -7.42 3.75 21.04
C THR A 139 -7.84 4.48 19.76
N SER A 140 -9.14 4.64 19.52
CA SER A 140 -9.62 5.32 18.32
C SER A 140 -9.35 6.82 18.26
N ILE A 141 -9.47 7.54 19.37
CA ILE A 141 -9.06 8.96 19.45
C ILE A 141 -7.54 9.06 19.25
N GLY A 142 -6.77 8.13 19.82
CA GLY A 142 -5.32 8.04 19.59
C GLY A 142 -4.97 7.85 18.11
N SER A 143 -5.66 6.93 17.43
CA SER A 143 -5.50 6.66 16.00
C SER A 143 -5.88 7.88 15.15
N LEU A 144 -7.05 8.46 15.39
CA LEU A 144 -7.52 9.68 14.72
C LEU A 144 -6.52 10.84 14.88
N ARG A 145 -5.98 11.04 16.09
CA ARG A 145 -4.96 12.06 16.36
C ARG A 145 -3.69 11.82 15.54
N ARG A 146 -3.20 10.58 15.47
CA ARG A 146 -2.01 10.23 14.66
C ARG A 146 -2.25 10.51 13.17
N ILE A 147 -3.38 10.06 12.64
CA ILE A 147 -3.78 10.31 11.24
C ILE A 147 -3.88 11.82 10.97
N ALA A 148 -4.49 12.60 11.87
CA ALA A 148 -4.62 14.04 11.73
C ALA A 148 -3.25 14.75 11.72
N ILE A 149 -2.31 14.34 12.57
CA ILE A 149 -0.94 14.88 12.59
C ILE A 149 -0.22 14.57 11.28
N ASP A 150 -0.31 13.33 10.79
CA ASP A 150 0.34 12.88 9.57
C ASP A 150 -0.20 13.60 8.32
N LEU A 151 -1.52 13.82 8.24
CA LEU A 151 -2.14 14.57 7.15
C LEU A 151 -1.89 16.08 7.26
N THR A 152 -1.76 16.62 8.47
CA THR A 152 -1.33 18.01 8.67
C THR A 152 0.10 18.21 8.15
N PHE A 153 1.00 17.25 8.41
CA PHE A 153 2.34 17.25 7.81
C PHE A 153 2.27 17.28 6.28
N ALA A 154 1.40 16.48 5.66
CA ALA A 154 1.19 16.50 4.21
C ALA A 154 0.73 17.88 3.70
N LEU A 155 -0.16 18.56 4.41
CA LEU A 155 -0.62 19.92 4.06
C LEU A 155 0.49 20.97 4.22
N ILE A 156 1.33 20.87 5.25
CA ILE A 156 2.51 21.73 5.42
C ILE A 156 3.47 21.55 4.24
N VAL A 157 3.76 20.29 3.89
CA VAL A 157 4.60 19.97 2.71
C VAL A 157 3.96 20.56 1.45
N LEU A 158 2.67 20.37 1.20
CA LEU A 158 1.95 20.92 0.05
C LEU A 158 2.13 22.44 -0.07
N MET A 159 1.91 23.18 1.03
CA MET A 159 2.09 24.64 1.07
C MET A 159 3.54 25.04 0.76
N LEU A 160 4.52 24.34 1.35
CA LEU A 160 5.92 24.60 1.09
C LEU A 160 6.31 24.33 -0.37
N ILE A 161 5.75 23.29 -1.00
CA ILE A 161 5.99 23.04 -2.43
C ILE A 161 5.48 24.21 -3.26
N GLN A 162 4.26 24.69 -3.02
CA GLN A 162 3.68 25.83 -3.75
C GLN A 162 4.49 27.12 -3.53
N ILE A 163 4.76 27.48 -2.27
CA ILE A 163 5.56 28.66 -1.88
C ILE A 163 6.95 28.62 -2.53
N SER A 164 7.61 27.46 -2.49
CA SER A 164 8.93 27.28 -3.08
C SER A 164 8.93 27.45 -4.60
N GLY A 165 7.83 27.08 -5.27
CA GLY A 165 7.72 27.05 -6.74
C GLY A 165 8.68 26.04 -7.38
N ARG A 166 9.17 25.04 -6.63
CA ARG A 166 10.18 24.07 -7.10
C ARG A 166 9.74 22.61 -6.93
N PRO A 167 8.64 22.18 -7.58
CA PRO A 167 8.15 20.80 -7.46
C PRO A 167 9.15 19.75 -7.93
N TRP A 168 10.01 20.08 -8.90
CA TRP A 168 11.08 19.18 -9.33
C TRP A 168 12.17 18.94 -8.27
N THR A 169 12.40 19.90 -7.37
CA THR A 169 13.33 19.73 -6.25
C THR A 169 12.78 18.72 -5.25
N VAL A 170 11.46 18.67 -5.07
CA VAL A 170 10.79 17.65 -4.24
C VAL A 170 11.00 16.27 -4.81
N ALA A 171 10.78 16.10 -6.13
CA ALA A 171 11.03 14.82 -6.80
C ALA A 171 12.48 14.36 -6.58
N ALA A 172 13.46 15.26 -6.73
CA ALA A 172 14.86 14.95 -6.46
C ALA A 172 15.11 14.62 -4.97
N ALA A 173 14.47 15.33 -4.04
CA ALA A 173 14.58 15.11 -2.59
C ALA A 173 13.95 13.78 -2.14
N ILE A 174 13.07 13.17 -2.95
CA ILE A 174 12.55 11.80 -2.73
C ILE A 174 13.50 10.78 -3.36
N VAL A 175 13.87 10.99 -4.63
CA VAL A 175 14.63 10.02 -5.43
C VAL A 175 16.06 9.83 -4.92
N ILE A 176 16.74 10.90 -4.53
CA ILE A 176 18.15 10.82 -4.09
C ILE A 176 18.27 9.98 -2.81
N PRO A 177 17.50 10.22 -1.73
CA PRO A 177 17.57 9.37 -0.55
C PRO A 177 17.20 7.92 -0.81
N PHE A 178 16.15 7.65 -1.61
CA PHE A 178 15.83 6.28 -2.01
C PHE A 178 16.97 5.60 -2.76
N THR A 179 17.66 6.33 -3.64
CA THR A 179 18.85 5.83 -4.33
C THR A 179 19.95 5.46 -3.33
N VAL A 180 20.25 6.34 -2.39
CA VAL A 180 21.28 6.09 -1.36
C VAL A 180 20.92 4.88 -0.51
N LEU A 181 19.67 4.76 -0.05
CA LEU A 181 19.21 3.63 0.75
C LEU A 181 19.22 2.31 -0.03
N SER A 182 18.81 2.32 -1.32
CA SER A 182 18.91 1.12 -2.15
C SER A 182 20.36 0.69 -2.41
N LEU A 183 21.28 1.66 -2.56
CA LEU A 183 22.71 1.37 -2.66
C LEU A 183 23.26 0.81 -1.33
N LEU A 184 22.83 1.34 -0.18
CA LEU A 184 23.19 0.79 1.13
C LEU A 184 22.74 -0.67 1.28
N THR A 185 21.51 -1.01 0.88
CA THR A 185 21.05 -2.40 0.91
C THR A 185 21.83 -3.31 -0.04
N LEU A 186 22.25 -2.80 -1.19
CA LEU A 186 23.13 -3.55 -2.11
C LEU A 186 24.51 -3.79 -1.52
N VAL A 187 25.10 -2.77 -0.92
CA VAL A 187 26.39 -2.88 -0.23
C VAL A 187 26.29 -3.86 0.93
N ASP A 188 25.21 -3.81 1.72
CA ASP A 188 24.99 -4.76 2.82
C ASP A 188 24.92 -6.21 2.29
N GLN A 189 24.10 -6.47 1.27
CA GLN A 189 23.95 -7.80 0.67
C GLN A 189 25.27 -8.38 0.14
N TYR A 190 26.04 -7.59 -0.63
CA TYR A 190 27.18 -8.11 -1.39
C TYR A 190 28.54 -7.89 -0.72
N ALA A 191 28.70 -6.87 0.11
CA ALA A 191 29.95 -6.60 0.81
C ALA A 191 29.95 -7.11 2.26
N PHE A 192 28.79 -7.16 2.92
CA PHE A 192 28.66 -7.51 4.33
C PHE A 192 27.79 -8.74 4.60
N GLY A 193 27.27 -9.40 3.55
CA GLY A 193 26.42 -10.58 3.68
C GLY A 193 25.12 -10.34 4.46
N GLY A 194 24.62 -9.11 4.51
CA GLY A 194 23.42 -8.73 5.26
C GLY A 194 23.61 -8.53 6.77
N THR A 195 24.85 -8.45 7.24
CA THR A 195 25.15 -8.28 8.68
C THR A 195 25.31 -6.81 9.09
N ALA A 196 25.46 -5.89 8.14
CA ALA A 196 25.80 -4.50 8.42
C ALA A 196 24.56 -3.60 8.32
N SER A 197 23.90 -3.36 9.45
CA SER A 197 22.66 -2.57 9.44
C SER A 197 22.80 -1.08 9.09
N PHE A 198 24.04 -0.58 8.96
CA PHE A 198 24.37 0.84 8.78
C PHE A 198 23.64 1.77 9.75
N GLY A 199 23.53 1.33 11.01
CA GLY A 199 22.76 2.07 11.98
C GLY A 199 21.26 2.08 11.67
N GLY A 200 20.70 0.95 11.22
CA GLY A 200 19.26 0.78 11.00
C GLY A 200 18.74 1.36 9.68
N PHE A 201 19.61 1.81 8.79
CA PHE A 201 19.24 2.27 7.44
C PHE A 201 19.26 1.15 6.39
N SER A 202 19.84 -0.01 6.75
CA SER A 202 19.70 -1.28 6.04
C SER A 202 19.26 -2.32 7.07
N THR A 203 18.04 -2.81 7.00
CA THR A 203 17.55 -3.83 7.93
C THR A 203 17.19 -5.07 7.14
N VAL A 204 17.83 -6.20 7.48
CA VAL A 204 17.42 -7.51 6.98
C VAL A 204 16.21 -7.96 7.79
N THR A 205 15.15 -8.34 7.10
CA THR A 205 13.90 -8.83 7.67
C THR A 205 13.86 -10.35 7.62
N GLU A 206 13.04 -11.00 8.44
CA GLU A 206 12.94 -12.46 8.43
C GLU A 206 12.66 -13.01 7.03
N ALA A 207 13.47 -14.01 6.64
CA ALA A 207 13.39 -14.67 5.35
C ALA A 207 12.40 -15.83 5.43
N SER A 208 11.09 -15.52 5.42
CA SER A 208 10.06 -16.55 5.28
C SER A 208 9.56 -16.58 3.82
N GLY A 209 9.51 -17.79 3.25
CA GLY A 209 8.80 -18.08 2.00
C GLY A 209 9.61 -18.83 0.94
N VAL A 210 8.96 -19.78 0.26
CA VAL A 210 9.54 -20.57 -0.85
C VAL A 210 9.97 -19.66 -2.01
N GLY A 211 11.12 -19.96 -2.63
CA GLY A 211 11.63 -19.27 -3.81
C GLY A 211 12.25 -17.89 -3.57
N ILE A 212 12.72 -17.60 -2.35
CA ILE A 212 13.54 -16.42 -2.05
C ILE A 212 14.98 -16.70 -2.49
N THR A 213 15.57 -15.80 -3.28
CA THR A 213 16.94 -15.97 -3.82
C THR A 213 17.99 -15.07 -3.14
N THR A 214 17.55 -14.12 -2.31
CA THR A 214 18.41 -13.14 -1.60
C THR A 214 17.83 -12.84 -0.21
N LEU A 215 18.62 -12.22 0.68
CA LEU A 215 18.06 -11.70 1.93
C LEU A 215 17.00 -10.63 1.63
N ARG A 216 15.97 -10.57 2.47
CA ARG A 216 14.90 -9.58 2.33
C ARG A 216 15.29 -8.31 3.06
N PHE A 217 15.38 -7.20 2.33
CA PHE A 217 15.72 -5.90 2.91
C PHE A 217 14.49 -5.03 3.11
N GLY A 218 14.37 -4.46 4.32
CA GLY A 218 13.43 -3.39 4.69
C GLY A 218 14.03 -1.98 4.56
N GLY A 219 15.30 -1.85 4.16
CA GLY A 219 15.98 -0.55 4.15
C GLY A 219 15.92 0.09 5.54
N PRO A 220 15.40 1.33 5.70
CA PRO A 220 15.24 1.97 6.99
C PRO A 220 13.95 1.56 7.75
N LEU A 221 13.21 0.58 7.23
CA LEU A 221 11.95 0.10 7.79
C LEU A 221 12.14 -1.34 8.32
N PRO A 222 11.34 -1.75 9.32
CA PRO A 222 11.40 -3.11 9.88
C PRO A 222 10.80 -4.18 8.96
N ASP A 223 10.16 -3.81 7.85
CA ASP A 223 9.48 -4.75 6.94
C ASP A 223 9.75 -4.42 5.46
N SER A 224 10.12 -5.45 4.70
CA SER A 224 10.49 -5.40 3.28
C SER A 224 9.33 -4.98 2.34
N ASN A 225 8.09 -5.31 2.69
CA ASN A 225 6.91 -4.96 1.89
C ASN A 225 6.61 -3.46 2.01
N PHE A 226 6.71 -2.87 3.21
CA PHE A 226 6.59 -1.43 3.39
C PHE A 226 7.71 -0.67 2.69
N TRP A 227 8.93 -1.20 2.70
CA TRP A 227 10.05 -0.59 1.96
C TRP A 227 9.81 -0.62 0.44
N GLY A 228 9.33 -1.74 -0.07
CA GLY A 228 8.89 -1.86 -1.45
C GLY A 228 7.83 -0.81 -1.82
N ARG A 229 6.84 -0.59 -0.94
CA ARG A 229 5.80 0.46 -1.12
C ARG A 229 6.39 1.88 -1.21
N HIS A 230 7.50 2.16 -0.51
CA HIS A 230 8.21 3.44 -0.62
C HIS A 230 8.90 3.58 -1.98
N LEU A 231 9.65 2.57 -2.41
CA LEU A 231 10.41 2.58 -3.67
C LEU A 231 9.50 2.65 -4.92
N ILE A 232 8.30 2.09 -4.86
CA ILE A 232 7.30 2.22 -5.94
C ILE A 232 7.02 3.67 -6.30
N MET A 233 6.98 4.57 -5.32
CA MET A 233 6.76 6.00 -5.55
C MET A 233 7.97 6.69 -6.21
N GLY A 234 9.18 6.23 -5.90
CA GLY A 234 10.43 6.79 -6.41
C GLY A 234 10.69 6.50 -7.90
N LEU A 235 10.30 5.33 -8.39
CA LEU A 235 10.52 4.92 -9.79
C LEU A 235 9.95 5.91 -10.84
N PRO A 236 8.65 6.24 -10.84
CA PRO A 236 8.10 7.17 -11.84
C PRO A 236 8.67 8.59 -11.68
N LEU A 237 9.01 9.02 -10.46
CA LEU A 237 9.67 10.31 -10.21
C LEU A 237 11.08 10.36 -10.81
N SER A 238 11.83 9.27 -10.68
CA SER A 238 13.16 9.10 -11.27
C SER A 238 13.09 9.13 -12.80
N ALA A 239 12.09 8.45 -13.37
CA ALA A 239 11.83 8.46 -14.80
C ALA A 239 11.44 9.85 -15.33
N ALA A 240 10.70 10.65 -14.53
CA ALA A 240 10.40 12.04 -14.86
C ALA A 240 11.65 12.93 -14.85
N LEU A 241 12.52 12.78 -13.86
CA LEU A 241 13.79 13.52 -13.76
C LEU A 241 14.74 13.16 -14.90
N LEU A 242 14.86 11.88 -15.24
CA LEU A 242 15.59 11.40 -16.42
C LEU A 242 15.04 12.02 -17.71
N THR A 243 13.71 11.99 -17.89
CA THR A 243 13.06 12.55 -19.08
C THR A 243 13.32 14.06 -19.20
N ARG A 244 13.29 14.78 -18.08
CA ARG A 244 13.62 16.21 -18.04
C ARG A 244 15.07 16.46 -18.45
N ALA A 245 16.02 15.66 -17.95
CA ALA A 245 17.43 15.79 -18.27
C ALA A 245 17.70 15.50 -19.76
N LEU A 246 17.09 14.44 -20.31
CA LEU A 246 17.19 14.07 -21.73
C LEU A 246 16.61 15.17 -22.64
N ARG A 247 15.48 15.77 -22.28
CA ARG A 247 14.88 16.89 -23.04
C ARG A 247 15.67 18.20 -22.94
N SER A 248 16.63 18.29 -22.03
CA SER A 248 17.47 19.48 -21.84
C SER A 248 18.91 19.26 -22.34
N ASP A 249 19.16 18.16 -23.07
CA ASP A 249 20.46 17.74 -23.60
C ASP A 249 21.59 17.60 -22.56
N ARG A 250 21.24 17.42 -21.28
CA ARG A 250 22.21 17.26 -20.18
C ARG A 250 22.59 15.79 -20.01
N ARG A 251 23.40 15.26 -20.94
CA ARG A 251 23.75 13.83 -21.00
C ARG A 251 24.30 13.26 -19.68
N LEU A 252 25.25 13.94 -19.03
CA LEU A 252 25.81 13.49 -17.75
C LEU A 252 24.75 13.44 -16.63
N VAL A 253 23.87 14.44 -16.57
CA VAL A 253 22.77 14.46 -15.60
C VAL A 253 21.76 13.35 -15.90
N ALA A 254 21.51 13.05 -17.17
CA ALA A 254 20.65 11.94 -17.58
C ALA A 254 21.25 10.59 -17.17
N VAL A 255 22.57 10.38 -17.31
CA VAL A 255 23.25 9.18 -16.80
C VAL A 255 23.07 9.05 -15.29
N GLY A 256 23.22 10.14 -14.54
CA GLY A 256 22.96 10.16 -13.09
C GLY A 256 21.54 9.69 -12.76
N TRP A 257 20.52 10.23 -13.42
CA TRP A 257 19.13 9.79 -13.19
C TRP A 257 18.85 8.35 -13.67
N ALA A 258 19.51 7.89 -14.74
CA ALA A 258 19.42 6.50 -15.15
C ALA A 258 20.00 5.56 -14.08
N ALA A 259 21.11 5.93 -13.45
CA ALA A 259 21.68 5.19 -12.33
C ALA A 259 20.74 5.16 -11.11
N THR A 260 19.99 6.25 -10.84
CA THR A 260 18.98 6.24 -9.75
C THR A 260 17.86 5.24 -9.98
N ILE A 261 17.42 5.07 -11.24
CA ILE A 261 16.40 4.07 -11.60
C ILE A 261 16.95 2.67 -11.36
N PHE A 262 18.18 2.40 -11.82
CA PHE A 262 18.82 1.11 -11.62
C PHE A 262 18.98 0.76 -10.13
N ALA A 263 19.48 1.70 -9.33
CA ALA A 263 19.62 1.51 -7.88
C ALA A 263 18.27 1.19 -7.21
N GLN A 264 17.20 1.91 -7.53
CA GLN A 264 15.88 1.64 -6.97
C GLN A 264 15.27 0.33 -7.45
N LEU A 265 15.48 -0.07 -8.72
CA LEU A 265 15.08 -1.39 -9.20
C LEU A 265 15.81 -2.50 -8.45
N ALA A 266 17.10 -2.30 -8.16
CA ALA A 266 17.88 -3.23 -7.36
C ALA A 266 17.40 -3.27 -5.89
N GLY A 267 17.05 -2.12 -5.31
CA GLY A 267 16.39 -2.05 -4.00
C GLY A 267 15.06 -2.79 -3.97
N ILE A 268 14.22 -2.61 -5.00
CA ILE A 268 12.95 -3.34 -5.17
C ILE A 268 13.20 -4.84 -5.28
N TYR A 269 14.20 -5.26 -6.06
CA TYR A 269 14.59 -6.67 -6.17
C TYR A 269 14.97 -7.26 -4.80
N LEU A 270 15.76 -6.55 -4.00
CA LEU A 270 16.16 -6.98 -2.65
C LEU A 270 15.02 -7.00 -1.62
N THR A 271 13.84 -6.43 -1.93
CA THR A 271 12.65 -6.62 -1.06
C THR A 271 12.07 -8.03 -1.17
N GLN A 272 12.27 -8.69 -2.33
CA GLN A 272 11.66 -9.98 -2.69
C GLN A 272 10.13 -10.05 -2.50
N SER A 273 9.46 -8.89 -2.56
CA SER A 273 8.01 -8.75 -2.38
C SER A 273 7.26 -8.85 -3.72
N ARG A 274 6.42 -9.89 -3.85
CA ARG A 274 5.55 -10.14 -5.01
C ARG A 274 4.64 -8.93 -5.30
N GLY A 275 4.00 -8.40 -4.26
CA GLY A 275 3.11 -7.22 -4.36
C GLY A 275 3.87 -5.96 -4.79
N THR A 276 5.14 -5.83 -4.40
CA THR A 276 5.99 -4.71 -4.82
C THR A 276 6.31 -4.77 -6.31
N PHE A 277 6.65 -5.95 -6.85
CA PHE A 277 6.92 -6.11 -8.29
C PHE A 277 5.70 -5.74 -9.14
N VAL A 278 4.52 -6.25 -8.79
CA VAL A 278 3.27 -5.95 -9.52
C VAL A 278 2.94 -4.46 -9.46
N SER A 279 3.02 -3.85 -8.27
CA SER A 279 2.67 -2.44 -8.08
C SER A 279 3.69 -1.49 -8.72
N ALA A 280 4.97 -1.83 -8.74
CA ALA A 280 6.01 -1.09 -9.45
C ALA A 280 5.77 -1.11 -10.97
N GLY A 281 5.46 -2.28 -11.53
CA GLY A 281 5.09 -2.42 -12.94
C GLY A 281 3.88 -1.55 -13.30
N LEU A 282 2.82 -1.62 -12.49
CA LEU A 282 1.62 -0.81 -12.67
C LEU A 282 1.91 0.71 -12.60
N ALA A 283 2.70 1.16 -11.62
CA ALA A 283 3.07 2.56 -11.50
C ALA A 283 3.81 3.06 -12.77
N MET A 284 4.73 2.26 -13.31
CA MET A 284 5.42 2.59 -14.56
C MET A 284 4.49 2.61 -15.76
N VAL A 285 3.53 1.68 -15.87
CA VAL A 285 2.49 1.68 -16.92
C VAL A 285 1.67 2.97 -16.86
N VAL A 286 1.18 3.35 -15.67
CA VAL A 286 0.44 4.60 -15.46
C VAL A 286 1.28 5.80 -15.91
N TRP A 287 2.56 5.85 -15.51
CA TRP A 287 3.45 6.94 -15.88
C TRP A 287 3.66 7.05 -17.40
N PHE A 288 3.93 5.94 -18.10
CA PHE A 288 4.09 5.94 -19.56
C PHE A 288 2.81 6.38 -20.28
N VAL A 289 1.64 5.94 -19.82
CA VAL A 289 0.34 6.29 -20.41
C VAL A 289 0.04 7.78 -20.23
N ALA A 290 0.27 8.32 -19.04
CA ALA A 290 -0.03 9.70 -18.68
C ALA A 290 0.98 10.73 -19.24
N SER A 291 2.24 10.35 -19.42
CA SER A 291 3.36 11.25 -19.80
C SER A 291 3.34 11.79 -21.23
N GLY A 292 2.52 11.21 -22.12
CA GLY A 292 2.32 11.68 -23.50
C GLY A 292 2.67 10.65 -24.58
N ARG A 293 2.35 10.97 -25.84
CA ARG A 293 2.44 10.02 -26.98
C ARG A 293 3.85 9.44 -27.21
N SER A 294 4.89 10.27 -27.14
CA SER A 294 6.27 9.82 -27.38
C SER A 294 6.76 8.85 -26.31
N LEU A 295 6.50 9.17 -25.03
CA LEU A 295 6.87 8.30 -23.91
C LEU A 295 6.01 7.03 -23.89
N ARG A 296 4.73 7.11 -24.24
CA ARG A 296 3.86 5.93 -24.38
C ARG A 296 4.41 4.93 -25.40
N ARG A 297 4.86 5.42 -26.57
CA ARG A 297 5.50 4.58 -27.59
C ARG A 297 6.79 3.95 -27.06
N ARG A 298 7.60 4.70 -26.32
CA ARG A 298 8.81 4.16 -25.66
C ARG A 298 8.45 3.08 -24.63
N GLY A 299 7.41 3.29 -23.83
CA GLY A 299 6.91 2.29 -22.87
C GLY A 299 6.53 0.98 -23.56
N LEU A 300 5.85 1.05 -24.71
CA LEU A 300 5.54 -0.13 -25.53
C LEU A 300 6.81 -0.82 -26.06
N LEU A 301 7.82 -0.05 -26.48
CA LEU A 301 9.11 -0.59 -26.92
C LEU A 301 9.91 -1.23 -25.77
N MET A 302 9.61 -0.88 -24.52
CA MET A 302 10.25 -1.49 -23.34
C MET A 302 9.56 -2.79 -22.89
N LEU A 303 8.47 -3.22 -23.53
CA LEU A 303 7.79 -4.48 -23.19
C LEU A 303 8.72 -5.71 -23.27
N PRO A 304 9.57 -5.90 -24.29
CA PRO A 304 10.50 -7.03 -24.31
C PRO A 304 11.48 -7.02 -23.13
N VAL A 305 11.94 -5.83 -22.72
CA VAL A 305 12.81 -5.67 -21.54
C VAL A 305 12.04 -6.02 -20.27
N ALA A 306 10.79 -5.57 -20.14
CA ALA A 306 9.93 -5.90 -19.01
C ALA A 306 9.66 -7.42 -18.92
N VAL A 307 9.48 -8.10 -20.06
CA VAL A 307 9.36 -9.56 -20.13
C VAL A 307 10.68 -10.24 -19.76
N LEU A 308 11.82 -9.74 -20.23
CA LEU A 308 13.14 -10.27 -19.87
C LEU A 308 13.42 -10.14 -18.37
N LEU A 309 12.93 -9.08 -17.72
CA LEU A 309 13.03 -8.94 -16.27
C LEU A 309 12.30 -10.06 -15.51
N LEU A 310 11.30 -10.72 -16.11
CA LEU A 310 10.67 -11.89 -15.51
C LEU A 310 11.62 -13.10 -15.50
N ALA A 311 12.60 -13.18 -16.42
CA ALA A 311 13.60 -14.25 -16.41
C ALA A 311 14.65 -14.08 -15.32
N VAL A 312 14.67 -12.96 -14.59
CA VAL A 312 15.60 -12.76 -13.47
C VAL A 312 15.21 -13.70 -12.32
N PRO A 313 16.16 -14.54 -11.81
CA PRO A 313 15.89 -15.43 -10.69
C PRO A 313 15.33 -14.68 -9.48
N GLY A 314 14.27 -15.18 -8.88
CA GLY A 314 13.57 -14.50 -7.76
C GLY A 314 12.55 -13.44 -8.19
N VAL A 315 12.42 -13.11 -9.48
CA VAL A 315 11.33 -12.27 -10.00
C VAL A 315 10.24 -13.16 -10.62
N GLY A 316 10.51 -13.81 -11.75
CA GLY A 316 9.51 -14.62 -12.47
C GLY A 316 8.95 -15.74 -11.63
N ASN A 317 9.82 -16.53 -10.99
CA ASN A 317 9.42 -17.66 -10.15
C ASN A 317 8.47 -17.23 -9.01
N ARG A 318 8.67 -16.03 -8.44
CA ARG A 318 7.78 -15.49 -7.39
C ARG A 318 6.43 -15.04 -7.94
N LEU A 319 6.40 -14.48 -9.14
CA LEU A 319 5.16 -14.07 -9.80
C LEU A 319 4.34 -15.28 -10.26
N VAL A 320 5.00 -16.31 -10.81
CA VAL A 320 4.37 -17.60 -11.15
C VAL A 320 3.77 -18.24 -9.90
N GLY A 321 4.53 -18.33 -8.81
CA GLY A 321 4.01 -18.83 -7.53
C GLY A 321 2.81 -18.02 -7.01
N THR A 322 2.73 -16.71 -7.28
CA THR A 322 1.54 -15.91 -6.94
C THR A 322 0.31 -16.36 -7.72
N VAL A 323 0.48 -16.62 -9.02
CA VAL A 323 -0.60 -17.11 -9.89
C VAL A 323 -1.00 -18.53 -9.51
N GLU A 324 -0.04 -19.39 -9.17
CA GLU A 324 -0.30 -20.75 -8.69
C GLU A 324 -1.06 -20.74 -7.37
N ASP A 325 -0.66 -19.92 -6.39
CA ASP A 325 -1.36 -19.74 -5.12
C ASP A 325 -2.81 -19.28 -5.33
N LEU A 326 -3.00 -18.30 -6.24
CA LEU A 326 -4.33 -17.80 -6.62
C LEU A 326 -5.20 -18.89 -7.27
N LEU A 327 -4.63 -19.68 -8.19
CA LEU A 327 -5.39 -20.65 -8.99
C LEU A 327 -5.67 -21.96 -8.24
N HIS A 328 -4.71 -22.46 -7.46
CA HIS A 328 -4.80 -23.78 -6.85
C HIS A 328 -5.37 -23.73 -5.43
N GLY A 329 -5.26 -22.59 -4.72
CA GLY A 329 -5.87 -22.38 -3.39
C GLY A 329 -5.58 -23.50 -2.39
N GLN A 330 -4.54 -24.31 -2.63
CA GLN A 330 -4.21 -25.43 -1.80
C GLN A 330 -3.42 -24.91 -0.60
N ALA A 331 -4.10 -24.91 0.55
CA ALA A 331 -3.46 -25.16 1.83
C ALA A 331 -2.91 -26.59 1.83
N THR A 332 -1.89 -26.86 1.00
CA THR A 332 -1.02 -28.02 1.22
C THR A 332 -0.02 -27.63 2.30
N VAL A 333 0.41 -28.61 3.09
CA VAL A 333 1.09 -28.55 4.40
C VAL A 333 2.49 -27.85 4.37
N ALA A 334 2.77 -27.04 3.36
CA ALA A 334 3.98 -26.22 3.22
C ALA A 334 3.68 -24.72 2.96
N VAL A 335 2.48 -24.21 3.31
CA VAL A 335 2.21 -22.77 3.23
C VAL A 335 2.99 -22.04 4.32
N ASP A 336 3.73 -21.00 3.92
CA ASP A 336 4.45 -20.08 4.81
C ASP A 336 3.50 -19.57 5.93
N PRO A 337 3.85 -19.73 7.22
CA PRO A 337 3.04 -19.25 8.34
C PRO A 337 2.64 -17.78 8.22
N SER A 338 3.48 -16.94 7.58
CA SER A 338 3.18 -15.53 7.34
C SER A 338 2.06 -15.31 6.33
N VAL A 339 1.84 -16.22 5.38
CA VAL A 339 0.72 -16.16 4.42
C VAL A 339 -0.57 -16.59 5.10
N LEU A 340 -0.54 -17.67 5.91
CA LEU A 340 -1.68 -18.12 6.69
C LEU A 340 -2.12 -17.06 7.71
N GLY A 341 -1.18 -16.45 8.42
CA GLY A 341 -1.44 -15.34 9.35
C GLY A 341 -2.15 -14.17 8.68
N ARG A 342 -1.70 -13.74 7.50
CA ARG A 342 -2.36 -12.66 6.74
C ARG A 342 -3.76 -13.05 6.26
N LEU A 343 -3.94 -14.28 5.77
CA LEU A 343 -5.26 -14.74 5.32
C LEU A 343 -6.25 -14.80 6.48
N ALA A 344 -5.82 -15.31 7.65
CA ALA A 344 -6.65 -15.34 8.85
C ALA A 344 -7.03 -13.92 9.29
N ALA A 345 -6.08 -13.00 9.38
CA ALA A 345 -6.36 -11.61 9.75
C ALA A 345 -7.26 -10.87 8.74
N GLN A 346 -7.18 -11.20 7.45
CA GLN A 346 -8.12 -10.67 6.45
C GLN A 346 -9.53 -11.25 6.62
N GLN A 347 -9.66 -12.53 6.98
CA GLN A 347 -10.95 -13.13 7.34
C GLN A 347 -11.53 -12.50 8.60
N GLU A 348 -10.68 -12.22 9.61
CA GLU A 348 -11.09 -11.53 10.84
C GLU A 348 -11.62 -10.13 10.51
N ALA A 349 -10.89 -9.37 9.69
CA ALA A 349 -11.32 -8.04 9.25
C ALA A 349 -12.62 -8.10 8.42
N GLY A 350 -12.78 -9.11 7.57
CA GLY A 350 -14.02 -9.37 6.82
C GLY A 350 -15.20 -9.61 7.76
N MET A 351 -15.05 -10.52 8.72
CA MET A 351 -16.08 -10.82 9.72
C MET A 351 -16.42 -9.60 10.58
N MET A 352 -15.42 -8.80 10.98
CA MET A 352 -15.64 -7.53 11.68
C MET A 352 -16.48 -6.56 10.84
N PHE A 353 -16.19 -6.44 9.54
CA PHE A 353 -16.97 -5.59 8.65
C PHE A 353 -18.41 -6.09 8.48
N GLU A 354 -18.61 -7.40 8.36
CA GLU A 354 -19.95 -8.01 8.28
C GLU A 354 -20.78 -7.74 9.54
N GLU A 355 -20.18 -7.81 10.72
CA GLU A 355 -20.87 -7.52 11.99
C GLU A 355 -21.18 -6.03 12.19
N ARG A 356 -20.29 -5.14 11.75
CA ARG A 356 -20.41 -3.69 11.97
C ARG A 356 -20.13 -2.88 10.70
N PRO A 357 -20.96 -3.00 9.66
CA PRO A 357 -20.65 -2.45 8.33
C PRO A 357 -20.64 -0.92 8.26
N TYR A 358 -21.32 -0.22 9.18
CA TYR A 358 -21.46 1.24 9.10
C TYR A 358 -20.30 1.98 9.76
N PHE A 359 -20.08 1.73 11.05
CA PHE A 359 -19.08 2.44 11.86
C PHE A 359 -17.82 1.61 12.15
N GLY A 360 -17.83 0.30 11.85
CA GLY A 360 -16.77 -0.63 12.26
C GLY A 360 -16.67 -0.76 13.78
N PHE A 361 -15.52 -1.27 14.24
CA PHE A 361 -15.18 -1.41 15.66
C PHE A 361 -14.49 -0.18 16.25
N GLY A 362 -14.13 0.80 15.43
CA GLY A 362 -13.40 2.01 15.78
C GLY A 362 -12.01 2.07 15.12
N PRO A 363 -11.55 3.24 14.65
CA PRO A 363 -10.21 3.41 14.10
C PRO A 363 -9.11 2.85 15.02
N GLY A 364 -8.14 2.13 14.47
CA GLY A 364 -6.99 1.54 15.18
C GLY A 364 -7.32 0.44 16.19
N THR A 365 -8.54 -0.11 16.22
CA THR A 365 -8.97 -1.13 17.20
C THR A 365 -8.75 -2.56 16.75
N PHE A 366 -8.39 -2.81 15.48
CA PHE A 366 -8.20 -4.16 14.96
C PHE A 366 -7.29 -5.03 15.85
N PRO A 367 -6.08 -4.58 16.26
CA PRO A 367 -5.20 -5.39 17.11
C PRO A 367 -5.86 -5.87 18.40
N GLY A 368 -6.69 -5.02 19.02
CA GLY A 368 -7.42 -5.34 20.25
C GLY A 368 -8.62 -6.26 20.03
N GLN A 369 -9.11 -6.38 18.80
CA GLN A 369 -10.23 -7.25 18.45
C GLN A 369 -9.79 -8.64 17.98
N VAL A 370 -8.52 -8.86 17.63
CA VAL A 370 -7.98 -10.18 17.23
C VAL A 370 -8.39 -11.28 18.22
N VAL A 371 -8.30 -11.03 19.54
CA VAL A 371 -8.71 -12.00 20.57
C VAL A 371 -10.17 -12.44 20.48
N ASN A 372 -11.05 -11.57 19.99
CA ASN A 372 -12.48 -11.84 19.83
C ASN A 372 -12.79 -12.55 18.50
N PHE A 373 -11.94 -12.45 17.48
CA PHE A 373 -12.23 -12.90 16.12
C PHE A 373 -11.37 -14.09 15.64
N ALA A 374 -10.11 -14.21 16.08
CA ALA A 374 -9.20 -15.28 15.66
C ALA A 374 -9.77 -16.69 15.92
N GLY A 375 -10.53 -16.86 17.00
CA GLY A 375 -11.21 -18.12 17.34
C GLY A 375 -12.44 -18.44 16.48
N ARG A 376 -12.97 -17.47 15.72
CA ARG A 376 -14.27 -17.54 15.03
C ARG A 376 -14.15 -17.68 13.51
N VAL A 377 -13.03 -17.26 12.93
CA VAL A 377 -12.78 -17.36 11.50
C VAL A 377 -12.46 -18.79 11.07
N PRO A 378 -12.76 -19.19 9.82
CA PRO A 378 -12.47 -20.54 9.33
C PRO A 378 -10.99 -20.93 9.48
N LEU A 379 -10.07 -20.01 9.19
CA LEU A 379 -8.63 -20.27 9.32
C LEU A 379 -8.12 -19.90 10.71
N ALA A 380 -7.79 -20.89 11.54
CA ALA A 380 -7.11 -20.64 12.81
C ALA A 380 -5.59 -20.56 12.64
N VAL A 381 -4.96 -19.66 13.39
CA VAL A 381 -3.51 -19.54 13.48
C VAL A 381 -3.11 -19.44 14.95
N ARG A 382 -1.99 -20.07 15.33
CA ARG A 382 -1.49 -20.06 16.73
C ARG A 382 -1.13 -18.67 17.21
N GLU A 383 -0.50 -17.89 16.32
CA GLU A 383 -0.09 -16.51 16.55
C GLU A 383 -0.75 -15.63 15.50
N PRO A 384 -2.00 -15.19 15.74
CA PRO A 384 -2.70 -14.30 14.82
C PRO A 384 -1.94 -12.98 14.69
N THR A 385 -1.88 -12.45 13.46
CA THR A 385 -1.20 -11.16 13.24
C THR A 385 -2.06 -10.01 13.76
N ASP A 386 -1.41 -8.98 14.27
CA ASP A 386 -2.05 -7.77 14.82
C ASP A 386 -2.55 -6.78 13.76
N ALA A 387 -2.47 -7.11 12.47
CA ALA A 387 -2.98 -6.27 11.39
C ALA A 387 -3.55 -7.08 10.22
N PRO A 388 -4.58 -6.58 9.51
CA PRO A 388 -5.20 -7.31 8.39
C PRO A 388 -4.30 -7.45 7.16
N HIS A 389 -3.24 -6.63 7.05
CA HIS A 389 -2.40 -6.56 5.85
C HIS A 389 -3.21 -6.33 4.56
N ASN A 390 -4.29 -5.57 4.67
CA ASN A 390 -5.10 -5.07 3.57
C ASN A 390 -5.78 -3.80 4.05
N LEU A 391 -5.32 -2.64 3.57
CA LEU A 391 -5.78 -1.33 4.03
C LEU A 391 -7.29 -1.14 3.88
N TYR A 392 -7.87 -1.73 2.83
CA TYR A 392 -9.30 -1.58 2.56
C TYR A 392 -10.12 -2.44 3.52
N LEU A 393 -9.69 -3.67 3.81
CA LEU A 393 -10.34 -4.49 4.84
C LEU A 393 -10.13 -3.91 6.25
N GLU A 394 -8.97 -3.33 6.53
CA GLU A 394 -8.71 -2.61 7.78
C GLU A 394 -9.69 -1.46 7.98
N PHE A 395 -9.88 -0.59 6.97
CA PHE A 395 -10.90 0.46 7.06
C PHE A 395 -12.32 -0.09 7.17
N GLY A 396 -12.63 -1.22 6.52
CA GLY A 396 -13.92 -1.90 6.68
C GLY A 396 -14.14 -2.36 8.13
N ALA A 397 -13.18 -3.09 8.70
CA ALA A 397 -13.24 -3.62 10.06
C ALA A 397 -13.29 -2.51 11.12
N GLU A 398 -12.47 -1.47 10.95
CA GLU A 398 -12.29 -0.42 11.96
C GLU A 398 -13.26 0.74 11.80
N SER A 399 -13.52 1.20 10.58
CA SER A 399 -14.30 2.43 10.34
C SER A 399 -15.51 2.21 9.44
N GLY A 400 -15.80 0.96 9.08
CA GLY A 400 -16.91 0.58 8.21
C GLY A 400 -16.89 1.26 6.84
N ILE A 401 -18.07 1.29 6.22
CA ILE A 401 -18.29 1.94 4.93
C ILE A 401 -17.99 3.44 4.98
N LEU A 402 -18.20 4.09 6.12
CA LEU A 402 -17.92 5.53 6.28
C LEU A 402 -16.42 5.81 6.15
N GLY A 403 -15.58 4.99 6.78
CA GLY A 403 -14.13 5.07 6.65
C GLY A 403 -13.67 4.85 5.21
N LEU A 404 -14.18 3.78 4.58
CA LEU A 404 -13.89 3.42 3.19
C LEU A 404 -14.27 4.53 2.21
N VAL A 405 -15.45 5.12 2.35
CA VAL A 405 -15.92 6.22 1.50
C VAL A 405 -15.05 7.46 1.71
N GLY A 406 -14.77 7.84 2.97
CA GLY A 406 -13.91 9.00 3.26
C GLY A 406 -12.51 8.84 2.67
N TRP A 407 -11.91 7.65 2.84
CA TRP A 407 -10.61 7.32 2.25
C TRP A 407 -10.63 7.39 0.73
N SER A 408 -11.65 6.79 0.11
CA SER A 408 -11.82 6.76 -1.35
C SER A 408 -12.00 8.17 -1.92
N VAL A 409 -12.83 9.01 -1.30
CA VAL A 409 -13.03 10.40 -1.74
C VAL A 409 -11.73 11.20 -1.63
N MET A 410 -10.98 11.05 -0.54
CA MET A 410 -9.70 11.73 -0.38
C MET A 410 -8.70 11.31 -1.47
N ILE A 411 -8.46 10.00 -1.64
CA ILE A 411 -7.48 9.48 -2.60
C ILE A 411 -7.89 9.79 -4.05
N LEU A 412 -9.14 9.55 -4.42
CA LEU A 412 -9.64 9.87 -5.77
C LEU A 412 -9.62 11.37 -6.04
N GLY A 413 -9.90 12.20 -5.03
CA GLY A 413 -9.77 13.65 -5.11
C GLY A 413 -8.34 14.09 -5.40
N PHE A 414 -7.36 13.55 -4.69
CA PHE A 414 -5.94 13.81 -4.97
C PHE A 414 -5.48 13.26 -6.33
N ILE A 415 -6.03 12.15 -6.81
CA ILE A 415 -5.77 11.60 -8.16
C ILE A 415 -6.32 12.54 -9.25
N CYS A 416 -7.46 13.18 -9.04
CA CYS A 416 -8.07 14.09 -10.01
C CYS A 416 -7.20 15.33 -10.27
N VAL A 417 -6.44 15.80 -9.27
CA VAL A 417 -5.61 17.01 -9.38
C VAL A 417 -4.52 16.92 -10.46
N PRO A 418 -3.59 15.94 -10.45
CA PRO A 418 -2.58 15.79 -11.50
C PRO A 418 -3.20 15.41 -12.85
N ILE A 419 -4.33 14.68 -12.88
CA ILE A 419 -5.06 14.43 -14.13
C ILE A 419 -5.53 15.75 -14.74
N LEU A 420 -6.12 16.63 -13.93
CA LEU A 420 -6.56 17.94 -14.37
C LEU A 420 -5.39 18.81 -14.85
N ALA A 421 -4.25 18.77 -14.16
CA ALA A 421 -3.03 19.44 -14.61
C ALA A 421 -2.56 18.96 -16.00
N ILE A 422 -2.62 17.64 -16.25
CA ILE A 422 -2.30 17.05 -17.55
C ILE A 422 -3.28 17.49 -18.64
N ILE A 423 -4.58 17.58 -18.31
CA ILE A 423 -5.64 18.02 -19.24
C ILE A 423 -5.48 19.50 -19.60
N VAL A 424 -5.23 20.37 -18.61
CA VAL A 424 -5.12 21.82 -18.80
C VAL A 424 -3.87 22.18 -19.60
N ALA A 425 -2.75 21.50 -19.33
CA ALA A 425 -1.46 21.82 -19.94
C ALA A 425 -0.80 20.60 -20.60
N PRO A 426 -1.39 20.02 -21.67
CA PRO A 426 -0.96 18.73 -22.24
C PRO A 426 0.42 18.78 -22.89
N ARG A 427 0.94 19.97 -23.20
CA ARG A 427 2.28 20.21 -23.76
C ARG A 427 3.28 20.75 -22.73
N SER A 428 2.87 20.97 -21.48
CA SER A 428 3.77 21.47 -20.43
C SER A 428 4.92 20.51 -20.16
N ARG A 429 6.08 21.06 -19.81
CA ARG A 429 7.22 20.28 -19.30
C ARG A 429 6.87 19.55 -18.00
N ASP A 430 6.00 20.14 -17.19
CA ASP A 430 5.58 19.62 -15.88
C ASP A 430 4.59 18.45 -15.99
N ARG A 431 4.03 18.20 -17.18
CA ARG A 431 3.15 17.05 -17.45
C ARG A 431 3.78 15.72 -17.01
N VAL A 432 5.07 15.55 -17.27
CA VAL A 432 5.77 14.29 -16.96
C VAL A 432 5.93 14.11 -15.45
N LEU A 433 6.07 15.21 -14.71
CA LEU A 433 6.12 15.19 -13.25
C LEU A 433 4.72 14.96 -12.66
N ALA A 434 3.67 15.57 -13.21
CA ALA A 434 2.28 15.31 -12.82
C ALA A 434 1.89 13.84 -13.07
N ALA A 435 2.29 13.27 -14.20
CA ALA A 435 2.14 11.85 -14.49
C ALA A 435 2.89 10.96 -13.47
N ALA A 436 4.05 11.40 -12.98
CA ALA A 436 4.82 10.65 -11.99
C ALA A 436 4.21 10.71 -10.59
N ALA A 437 3.70 11.87 -10.17
CA ALA A 437 2.96 12.01 -8.92
C ALA A 437 1.67 11.16 -8.94
N LEU A 438 0.94 11.17 -10.07
CA LEU A 438 -0.22 10.30 -10.28
C LEU A 438 0.14 8.81 -10.17
N ALA A 439 1.22 8.39 -10.85
CA ALA A 439 1.72 7.02 -10.80
C ALA A 439 2.15 6.59 -9.39
N ALA A 440 2.79 7.49 -8.63
CA ALA A 440 3.20 7.22 -7.25
C ALA A 440 1.99 6.98 -6.33
N VAL A 441 0.96 7.84 -6.41
CA VAL A 441 -0.27 7.68 -5.62
C VAL A 441 -1.00 6.38 -6.00
N ILE A 442 -1.17 6.09 -7.30
CA ILE A 442 -1.82 4.85 -7.74
C ILE A 442 -1.02 3.61 -7.33
N GLY A 443 0.31 3.62 -7.52
CA GLY A 443 1.18 2.52 -7.13
C GLY A 443 1.14 2.21 -5.64
N TRP A 444 1.13 3.25 -4.80
CA TRP A 444 0.96 3.10 -3.35
C TRP A 444 -0.42 2.52 -2.99
N SER A 445 -1.49 3.00 -3.62
CA SER A 445 -2.85 2.52 -3.38
C SER A 445 -3.03 1.05 -3.76
N VAL A 446 -2.47 0.61 -4.88
CA VAL A 446 -2.53 -0.81 -5.28
C VAL A 446 -1.66 -1.69 -4.39
N SER A 447 -0.47 -1.22 -4.01
CA SER A 447 0.37 -1.94 -3.04
C SER A 447 -0.31 -2.12 -1.68
N SER A 448 -1.29 -1.27 -1.35
CA SER A 448 -2.04 -1.33 -0.08
C SER A 448 -3.18 -2.36 -0.07
N ILE A 449 -3.37 -3.11 -1.16
CA ILE A 449 -4.22 -4.32 -1.14
C ILE A 449 -3.58 -5.41 -0.27
N GLY A 450 -2.24 -5.49 -0.25
CA GLY A 450 -1.49 -6.46 0.55
C GLY A 450 -0.79 -5.88 1.78
N LEU A 451 -1.12 -4.64 2.17
CA LEU A 451 -0.50 -3.94 3.28
C LEU A 451 -1.54 -3.10 4.03
N HIS A 452 -1.43 -3.06 5.35
CA HIS A 452 -2.25 -2.21 6.22
C HIS A 452 -1.73 -0.76 6.25
N LEU A 453 -2.43 0.11 6.99
CA LEU A 453 -2.09 1.51 7.15
C LEU A 453 -0.82 1.65 7.99
N ALA A 454 0.28 1.99 7.31
CA ALA A 454 1.53 2.34 7.95
C ALA A 454 2.25 3.39 7.10
N TYR A 455 3.03 4.25 7.74
CA TYR A 455 3.80 5.29 7.04
C TYR A 455 2.93 6.23 6.19
N LEU A 456 1.79 6.67 6.75
CA LEU A 456 0.85 7.58 6.08
C LEU A 456 1.52 8.89 5.65
N ARG A 457 2.50 9.39 6.41
CA ARG A 457 3.27 10.59 6.07
C ARG A 457 4.02 10.47 4.75
N THR A 458 4.57 9.31 4.42
CA THR A 458 5.29 9.10 3.17
C THR A 458 4.33 9.17 1.98
N LEU A 459 3.13 8.58 2.09
CA LEU A 459 2.05 8.83 1.13
C LEU A 459 1.70 10.32 1.09
N GLY A 460 1.63 10.98 2.25
CA GLY A 460 1.40 12.40 2.40
C GLY A 460 2.34 13.28 1.57
N VAL A 461 3.62 12.92 1.44
CA VAL A 461 4.58 13.60 0.55
C VAL A 461 4.18 13.46 -0.92
N ALA A 462 3.73 12.28 -1.35
CA ALA A 462 3.25 12.05 -2.72
C ALA A 462 1.94 12.80 -3.00
N LEU A 463 1.00 12.80 -2.04
CA LEU A 463 -0.25 13.57 -2.11
C LEU A 463 0.04 15.08 -2.18
N ALA A 464 0.99 15.57 -1.37
CA ALA A 464 1.43 16.96 -1.39
C ALA A 464 2.02 17.35 -2.74
N LEU A 465 2.86 16.49 -3.34
CA LEU A 465 3.40 16.73 -4.68
C LEU A 465 2.29 16.73 -5.75
N ALA A 466 1.35 15.78 -5.69
CA ALA A 466 0.20 15.72 -6.59
C ALA A 466 -0.67 17.00 -6.49
N GLY A 467 -0.98 17.43 -5.26
CA GLY A 467 -1.74 18.65 -4.99
C GLY A 467 -1.02 19.93 -5.42
N ALA A 468 0.31 19.98 -5.28
CA ALA A 468 1.10 21.17 -5.65
C ALA A 468 1.24 21.36 -7.16
N LEU A 469 1.07 20.30 -7.94
CA LEU A 469 1.12 20.33 -9.41
C LEU A 469 -0.22 20.75 -10.05
N ALA A 470 -1.20 21.12 -9.23
CA ALA A 470 -2.50 21.57 -9.69
C ALA A 470 -2.39 22.78 -10.64
N PRO A 471 -3.28 22.90 -11.64
CA PRO A 471 -3.34 24.09 -12.49
C PRO A 471 -3.78 25.32 -11.68
N MET A 472 -3.65 26.52 -12.25
CA MET A 472 -4.14 27.75 -11.60
C MET A 472 -5.64 27.64 -11.27
N TRP A 473 -6.02 28.06 -10.08
CA TRP A 473 -7.42 28.14 -9.66
C TRP A 473 -8.07 29.47 -10.10
N PRO A 474 -9.32 29.48 -10.56
CA PRO A 474 -10.16 28.31 -10.85
C PRO A 474 -9.74 27.61 -12.15
N PRO A 475 -9.87 26.27 -12.25
CA PRO A 475 -9.54 25.55 -13.46
C PRO A 475 -10.50 25.88 -14.62
N PRO A 476 -10.06 25.82 -15.88
CA PRO A 476 -10.93 26.06 -17.03
C PRO A 476 -12.13 25.10 -17.07
N ALA A 477 -13.34 25.63 -17.31
CA ALA A 477 -14.57 24.83 -17.37
C ALA A 477 -14.52 23.72 -18.43
N ALA A 478 -13.81 23.93 -19.54
CA ALA A 478 -13.58 22.90 -20.55
C ALA A 478 -12.75 21.72 -20.03
N ALA A 479 -11.77 21.98 -19.16
CA ALA A 479 -10.95 20.94 -18.54
C ALA A 479 -11.75 20.15 -17.51
N LEU A 480 -12.56 20.83 -16.68
CA LEU A 480 -13.49 20.17 -15.74
C LEU A 480 -14.52 19.30 -16.46
N ARG A 481 -15.11 19.79 -17.56
CA ARG A 481 -16.00 18.98 -18.40
C ARG A 481 -15.27 17.76 -18.94
N THR A 482 -14.04 17.92 -19.44
CA THR A 482 -13.25 16.79 -19.97
C THR A 482 -12.95 15.75 -18.89
N LEU A 483 -12.57 16.19 -17.68
CA LEU A 483 -12.36 15.31 -16.54
C LEU A 483 -13.65 14.55 -16.17
N ARG A 484 -14.78 15.27 -16.02
CA ARG A 484 -16.09 14.68 -15.68
C ARG A 484 -16.54 13.64 -16.69
N HIS A 485 -16.44 13.93 -17.99
CA HIS A 485 -16.76 12.97 -19.04
C HIS A 485 -15.80 11.76 -18.99
N GLY A 486 -14.50 11.98 -18.77
CA GLY A 486 -13.54 10.90 -18.60
C GLY A 486 -13.90 9.98 -17.43
N ILE A 487 -14.24 10.55 -16.28
CA ILE A 487 -14.70 9.79 -15.10
C ILE A 487 -15.96 9.00 -15.44
N ALA A 488 -16.97 9.62 -16.05
CA ALA A 488 -18.21 8.94 -16.41
C ALA A 488 -17.98 7.79 -17.40
N VAL A 489 -17.12 7.99 -18.41
CA VAL A 489 -16.75 6.95 -19.39
C VAL A 489 -16.07 5.78 -18.72
N TRP A 490 -15.06 6.02 -17.87
CA TRP A 490 -14.34 4.94 -17.21
C TRP A 490 -15.16 4.26 -16.12
N ALA A 491 -16.04 4.99 -15.42
CA ALA A 491 -17.00 4.41 -14.49
C ALA A 491 -17.99 3.48 -15.21
N ALA A 492 -18.55 3.91 -16.35
CA ALA A 492 -19.41 3.07 -17.17
C ALA A 492 -18.66 1.84 -17.71
N ALA A 493 -17.43 2.02 -18.17
CA ALA A 493 -16.60 0.92 -18.67
C ALA A 493 -16.28 -0.11 -17.58
N VAL A 494 -15.95 0.34 -16.36
CA VAL A 494 -15.78 -0.54 -15.19
C VAL A 494 -17.09 -1.24 -14.85
N GLY A 495 -18.24 -0.56 -14.88
CA GLY A 495 -19.56 -1.17 -14.70
C GLY A 495 -19.85 -2.28 -15.71
N ILE A 496 -19.57 -2.06 -17.00
CA ILE A 496 -19.68 -3.07 -18.06
C ILE A 496 -18.73 -4.25 -17.78
N GLY A 497 -17.49 -3.97 -17.37
CA GLY A 497 -16.52 -5.00 -17.03
C GLY A 497 -16.96 -5.87 -15.85
N LEU A 498 -17.46 -5.26 -14.77
CA LEU A 498 -18.00 -5.96 -13.60
C LEU A 498 -19.24 -6.78 -13.95
N ALA A 499 -20.17 -6.22 -14.75
CA ALA A 499 -21.33 -6.96 -15.24
C ALA A 499 -20.91 -8.16 -16.10
N THR A 500 -19.89 -7.99 -16.96
CA THR A 500 -19.36 -9.08 -17.80
C THR A 500 -18.70 -10.17 -16.96
N MET A 501 -17.89 -9.79 -15.96
CA MET A 501 -17.32 -10.72 -14.99
C MET A 501 -18.43 -11.50 -14.28
N TRP A 502 -19.45 -10.80 -13.77
CA TRP A 502 -20.55 -11.41 -13.04
C TRP A 502 -21.35 -12.38 -13.91
N LEU A 503 -21.69 -11.98 -15.13
CA LEU A 503 -22.38 -12.84 -16.10
C LEU A 503 -21.54 -14.04 -16.51
N PHE A 504 -20.22 -13.89 -16.65
CA PHE A 504 -19.32 -15.01 -16.94
C PHE A 504 -19.29 -16.00 -15.79
N VAL A 505 -19.11 -15.52 -14.55
CA VAL A 505 -19.11 -16.38 -13.36
C VAL A 505 -20.44 -17.08 -13.21
N LEU A 506 -21.55 -16.35 -13.37
CA LEU A 506 -22.91 -16.91 -13.29
C LEU A 506 -23.16 -17.96 -14.38
N GLY A 507 -22.73 -17.70 -15.62
CA GLY A 507 -22.89 -18.63 -16.75
C GLY A 507 -22.02 -19.89 -16.64
N CYS A 508 -20.94 -19.84 -15.86
CA CYS A 508 -20.10 -20.99 -15.53
C CYS A 508 -20.41 -21.62 -14.17
N SER A 509 -21.49 -21.18 -13.52
CA SER A 509 -21.93 -21.71 -12.22
C SER A 509 -23.16 -22.62 -12.38
N SER A 510 -23.21 -23.70 -11.62
CA SER A 510 -24.41 -24.52 -11.42
C SER A 510 -24.88 -24.46 -9.97
N ALA A 511 -26.17 -24.70 -9.72
CA ALA A 511 -26.68 -24.83 -8.36
C ALA A 511 -26.15 -26.12 -7.74
N GLY A 512 -25.71 -26.05 -6.49
CA GLY A 512 -25.34 -27.22 -5.71
C GLY A 512 -25.37 -26.93 -4.22
N VAL A 513 -24.74 -27.80 -3.44
CA VAL A 513 -24.62 -27.68 -2.00
C VAL A 513 -23.20 -27.97 -1.55
N THR A 514 -22.75 -27.29 -0.50
CA THR A 514 -21.54 -27.67 0.22
C THR A 514 -21.96 -28.29 1.54
N ALA A 515 -21.55 -29.53 1.79
CA ALA A 515 -21.66 -30.17 3.08
C ALA A 515 -20.34 -30.09 3.84
N SER A 516 -20.39 -29.80 5.13
CA SER A 516 -19.23 -29.84 6.01
C SER A 516 -19.55 -30.50 7.35
N GLN A 517 -18.57 -31.19 7.90
CA GLN A 517 -18.69 -31.91 9.18
C GLN A 517 -17.37 -31.77 9.93
N ARG A 518 -17.42 -31.31 11.18
CA ARG A 518 -16.23 -31.22 12.02
C ARG A 518 -16.11 -32.47 12.87
N MET A 519 -14.89 -32.96 12.95
CA MET A 519 -14.50 -34.14 13.71
C MET A 519 -13.25 -33.85 14.53
N THR A 520 -12.99 -34.66 15.56
CA THR A 520 -11.76 -34.59 16.36
C THR A 520 -11.22 -35.99 16.62
N LEU A 521 -9.95 -36.07 16.97
CA LEU A 521 -9.29 -37.31 17.34
C LEU A 521 -9.42 -37.52 18.84
N VAL A 522 -9.90 -38.69 19.23
CA VAL A 522 -10.04 -39.10 20.63
C VAL A 522 -9.25 -40.39 20.86
N PRO A 523 -8.36 -40.47 21.87
CA PRO A 523 -7.67 -41.70 22.21
C PRO A 523 -8.67 -42.79 22.60
N VAL A 524 -8.47 -44.00 22.09
CA VAL A 524 -9.28 -45.16 22.46
C VAL A 524 -8.65 -45.81 23.70
N GLY A 525 -9.42 -45.98 24.78
CA GLY A 525 -8.95 -46.61 26.02
C GLY A 525 -9.41 -45.93 27.31
N GLN A 526 -8.91 -46.37 28.46
CA GLN A 526 -9.26 -45.78 29.76
C GLN A 526 -8.58 -44.43 29.99
N VAL A 527 -9.32 -43.49 30.60
CA VAL A 527 -8.79 -42.19 31.02
C VAL A 527 -7.80 -42.39 32.18
N ASN A 528 -6.51 -42.29 31.89
CA ASN A 528 -5.42 -42.40 32.86
C ASN A 528 -4.44 -41.21 32.69
N GLY A 529 -3.32 -41.20 33.43
CA GLY A 529 -2.32 -40.13 33.35
C GLY A 529 -1.71 -39.90 31.95
N TRP A 530 -1.76 -40.91 31.06
CA TRP A 530 -1.29 -40.81 29.68
C TRP A 530 -2.35 -40.29 28.70
N TYR A 531 -3.63 -40.31 29.10
CA TYR A 531 -4.73 -39.88 28.24
C TYR A 531 -4.62 -38.40 27.84
N ALA A 532 -4.19 -37.53 28.78
CA ALA A 532 -3.95 -36.12 28.50
C ALA A 532 -2.83 -35.91 27.47
N TYR A 533 -1.76 -36.70 27.55
CA TYR A 533 -0.67 -36.68 26.57
C TYR A 533 -1.12 -37.20 25.20
N ALA A 534 -1.96 -38.23 25.16
CA ALA A 534 -2.53 -38.75 23.91
C ALA A 534 -3.49 -37.73 23.27
N MET A 535 -4.32 -37.06 24.06
CA MET A 535 -5.22 -35.98 23.58
C MET A 535 -4.45 -34.81 22.95
N ASP A 536 -3.21 -34.54 23.37
CA ASP A 536 -2.38 -33.46 22.83
C ASP A 536 -2.03 -33.66 21.34
N ILE A 537 -2.23 -34.85 20.75
CA ILE A 537 -2.01 -35.05 19.31
C ILE A 537 -2.82 -34.07 18.46
N ARG A 538 -4.01 -33.66 18.94
CA ARG A 538 -4.88 -32.71 18.24
C ARG A 538 -4.31 -31.29 18.20
N SER A 539 -3.49 -30.92 19.18
CA SER A 539 -2.89 -29.57 19.29
C SER A 539 -1.53 -29.47 18.60
N ARG A 540 -0.98 -30.58 18.09
CA ARG A 540 0.35 -30.62 17.46
C ARG A 540 0.29 -30.18 16.01
N ILE A 541 0.95 -29.05 15.73
CA ILE A 541 1.01 -28.39 14.41
C ILE A 541 1.47 -29.29 13.27
N GLU A 542 2.38 -30.23 13.52
CA GLU A 542 2.84 -31.15 12.48
C GLU A 542 1.98 -32.43 12.44
N MET A 543 1.44 -32.87 13.59
CA MET A 543 0.80 -34.18 13.69
C MET A 543 -0.63 -34.17 13.17
N LEU A 544 -1.48 -33.21 13.57
CA LEU A 544 -2.88 -33.21 13.13
C LEU A 544 -3.00 -33.04 11.60
N PRO A 545 -2.23 -32.15 10.94
CA PRO A 545 -2.20 -32.09 9.48
C PRO A 545 -1.65 -33.36 8.83
N THR A 546 -0.64 -34.00 9.43
CA THR A 546 -0.16 -35.31 8.96
C THR A 546 -1.28 -36.35 9.04
N VAL A 547 -2.06 -36.36 10.12
CA VAL A 547 -3.21 -37.26 10.26
C VAL A 547 -4.28 -36.94 9.22
N ALA A 548 -4.58 -35.67 8.96
CA ALA A 548 -5.48 -35.30 7.87
C ALA A 548 -5.03 -35.85 6.52
N LEU A 549 -3.73 -35.77 6.22
CA LEU A 549 -3.13 -36.32 5.00
C LEU A 549 -3.22 -37.84 4.93
N LEU A 550 -3.02 -38.54 6.05
CA LEU A 550 -3.14 -39.99 6.13
C LEU A 550 -4.56 -40.49 5.86
N MET A 551 -5.57 -39.68 6.21
CA MET A 551 -6.98 -39.99 5.95
C MET A 551 -7.44 -39.51 4.58
N ASP A 552 -6.63 -38.73 3.87
CA ASP A 552 -6.97 -38.16 2.57
C ASP A 552 -6.91 -39.28 1.51
N ASP A 553 -8.03 -39.52 0.85
CA ASP A 553 -8.12 -40.47 -0.26
C ASP A 553 -8.17 -39.66 -1.56
N GLU A 554 -7.13 -39.78 -2.40
CA GLU A 554 -7.03 -39.06 -3.68
C GLU A 554 -8.24 -39.28 -4.61
N LYS A 555 -8.99 -40.37 -4.42
CA LYS A 555 -10.20 -40.68 -5.20
C LYS A 555 -11.47 -40.08 -4.61
N SER A 556 -11.41 -39.59 -3.38
CA SER A 556 -12.53 -38.95 -2.70
C SER A 556 -12.66 -37.48 -3.13
N PRO A 557 -13.89 -36.99 -3.41
CA PRO A 557 -14.11 -35.56 -3.63
C PRO A 557 -14.11 -34.74 -2.32
N VAL A 558 -14.01 -35.40 -1.16
CA VAL A 558 -14.05 -34.78 0.16
C VAL A 558 -12.68 -34.25 0.53
N ARG A 559 -12.59 -32.97 0.83
CA ARG A 559 -11.37 -32.34 1.34
C ARG A 559 -11.35 -32.41 2.86
N ILE A 560 -10.24 -32.89 3.42
CA ILE A 560 -9.99 -32.87 4.86
C ILE A 560 -9.05 -31.72 5.19
N THR A 561 -9.47 -30.82 6.08
CA THR A 561 -8.63 -29.70 6.53
C THR A 561 -8.37 -29.84 8.03
N ALA A 562 -7.10 -29.84 8.41
CA ALA A 562 -6.69 -29.85 9.82
C ALA A 562 -6.61 -28.44 10.39
N ASP A 563 -7.15 -28.28 11.59
CA ASP A 563 -7.02 -27.10 12.44
C ASP A 563 -6.33 -27.54 13.75
N PRO A 564 -4.99 -27.55 13.80
CA PRO A 564 -4.24 -27.93 15.00
C PRO A 564 -4.35 -26.90 16.13
N VAL A 565 -4.91 -25.71 15.87
CA VAL A 565 -5.16 -24.71 16.91
C VAL A 565 -6.39 -25.10 17.72
N ARG A 566 -7.46 -25.53 17.04
CA ARG A 566 -8.71 -25.97 17.66
C ARG A 566 -8.76 -27.47 17.92
N GLY A 567 -7.83 -28.23 17.36
CA GLY A 567 -7.82 -29.70 17.44
C GLY A 567 -8.92 -30.35 16.61
N LEU A 568 -9.25 -29.76 15.47
CA LEU A 568 -10.38 -30.17 14.63
C LEU A 568 -9.93 -30.61 13.23
N LEU A 569 -10.66 -31.57 12.67
CA LEU A 569 -10.59 -32.02 11.30
C LEU A 569 -11.92 -31.67 10.64
N THR A 570 -11.88 -30.84 9.60
CA THR A 570 -13.09 -30.44 8.88
C THR A 570 -13.14 -31.17 7.54
N PHE A 571 -14.15 -32.02 7.38
CA PHE A 571 -14.45 -32.70 6.12
C PHE A 571 -15.39 -31.80 5.34
N THR A 572 -15.07 -31.48 4.08
CA THR A 572 -15.88 -30.59 3.24
C THR A 572 -16.00 -31.15 1.84
N VAL A 573 -17.23 -31.15 1.31
CA VAL A 573 -17.51 -31.59 -0.06
C VAL A 573 -18.57 -30.71 -0.69
N SER A 574 -18.42 -30.42 -1.98
CA SER A 574 -19.43 -29.72 -2.76
C SER A 574 -19.98 -30.68 -3.82
N ALA A 575 -21.31 -30.80 -3.89
CA ALA A 575 -22.00 -31.74 -4.77
C ALA A 575 -23.30 -31.15 -5.31
N ASP A 576 -23.92 -31.81 -6.30
CA ASP A 576 -25.10 -31.29 -6.98
C ASP A 576 -26.34 -31.26 -6.07
N ASN A 577 -26.40 -32.14 -5.07
CA ASN A 577 -27.52 -32.21 -4.12
C ASN A 577 -27.11 -32.67 -2.71
N ALA A 578 -27.99 -32.44 -1.73
CA ALA A 578 -27.74 -32.70 -0.31
C ALA A 578 -27.55 -34.18 0.03
N THR A 579 -28.22 -35.09 -0.67
CA THR A 579 -28.07 -36.53 -0.44
C THR A 579 -26.69 -36.99 -0.87
N GLN A 580 -26.27 -36.64 -2.09
CA GLN A 580 -24.94 -36.96 -2.60
C GLN A 580 -23.82 -36.38 -1.71
N ALA A 581 -23.95 -35.13 -1.27
CA ALA A 581 -22.97 -34.51 -0.39
C ALA A 581 -22.85 -35.24 0.97
N ARG A 582 -23.99 -35.64 1.56
CA ARG A 582 -24.02 -36.43 2.80
C ARG A 582 -23.35 -37.78 2.63
N ASP A 583 -23.74 -38.52 1.59
CA ASP A 583 -23.24 -39.87 1.33
C ASP A 583 -21.72 -39.85 1.12
N GLN A 584 -21.22 -38.91 0.30
CA GLN A 584 -19.79 -38.74 0.06
C GLN A 584 -19.01 -38.44 1.34
N LEU A 585 -19.55 -37.55 2.20
CA LEU A 585 -18.89 -37.20 3.46
C LEU A 585 -18.87 -38.40 4.42
N GLN A 586 -19.98 -39.11 4.58
CA GLN A 586 -20.07 -40.29 5.45
C GLN A 586 -19.13 -41.41 5.00
N VAL A 587 -19.05 -41.67 3.69
CA VAL A 587 -18.10 -42.64 3.12
C VAL A 587 -16.66 -42.21 3.39
N ALA A 588 -16.33 -40.94 3.16
CA ALA A 588 -14.98 -40.42 3.42
C ALA A 588 -14.60 -40.49 4.90
N ALA A 589 -15.54 -40.24 5.82
CA ALA A 589 -15.30 -40.36 7.25
C ALA A 589 -15.04 -41.82 7.68
N ALA A 590 -15.83 -42.77 7.16
CA ALA A 590 -15.66 -44.20 7.44
C ALA A 590 -14.34 -44.75 6.86
N ASN A 591 -13.99 -44.33 5.64
CA ASN A 591 -12.71 -44.66 5.02
C ASN A 591 -11.55 -44.03 5.79
N GLY A 592 -11.69 -42.76 6.21
CA GLY A 592 -10.70 -42.04 7.01
C GLY A 592 -10.41 -42.76 8.33
N ASP A 593 -11.42 -43.24 9.05
CA ASP A 593 -11.23 -44.05 10.27
C ASP A 593 -10.48 -45.36 10.00
N THR A 594 -10.74 -45.99 8.85
CA THR A 594 -10.04 -47.21 8.42
C THR A 594 -8.57 -46.95 8.07
N LEU A 595 -8.30 -45.88 7.32
CA LEU A 595 -6.95 -45.44 6.96
C LEU A 595 -6.15 -45.00 8.18
N LEU A 596 -6.79 -44.32 9.13
CA LEU A 596 -6.17 -43.95 10.40
C LEU A 596 -5.69 -45.19 11.14
N ARG A 597 -6.55 -46.20 11.31
CA ARG A 597 -6.20 -47.45 12.00
C ARG A 597 -5.06 -48.22 11.34
N SER A 598 -4.97 -48.19 10.00
CA SER A 598 -3.88 -48.86 9.29
C SER A 598 -2.55 -48.12 9.41
N ALA A 599 -2.58 -46.78 9.48
CA ALA A 599 -1.37 -45.95 9.52
C ALA A 599 -0.73 -45.84 10.91
N ILE A 600 -1.53 -45.63 11.97
CA ILE A 600 -1.01 -45.37 13.33
C ILE A 600 -1.24 -46.52 14.32
N GLY A 601 -1.86 -47.62 13.88
CA GLY A 601 -2.11 -48.81 14.69
C GLY A 601 -3.56 -48.94 15.15
N TYR A 602 -3.99 -50.19 15.35
CA TYR A 602 -5.38 -50.52 15.67
C TYR A 602 -5.80 -49.93 17.03
N GLN A 603 -6.93 -49.21 17.05
CA GLN A 603 -7.54 -48.65 18.27
C GLN A 603 -6.60 -47.75 19.10
N GLN A 604 -5.75 -46.94 18.47
CA GLN A 604 -5.07 -45.86 19.20
C GLN A 604 -5.92 -44.60 19.28
N TYR A 605 -6.57 -44.22 18.19
CA TYR A 605 -7.45 -43.06 18.10
C TYR A 605 -8.69 -43.38 17.29
N SER A 606 -9.80 -42.69 17.58
CA SER A 606 -11.04 -42.71 16.83
C SER A 606 -11.43 -41.29 16.39
N LEU A 607 -12.08 -41.19 15.23
CA LEU A 607 -12.74 -39.97 14.78
C LEU A 607 -14.08 -39.81 15.49
N GLU A 608 -14.26 -38.71 16.21
CA GLU A 608 -15.55 -38.34 16.79
C GLU A 608 -16.09 -37.06 16.17
N THR A 609 -17.39 -37.04 15.87
CA THR A 609 -18.09 -35.84 15.40
C THR A 609 -18.23 -34.82 16.52
N VAL A 610 -17.88 -33.57 16.23
CA VAL A 610 -17.96 -32.46 17.21
C VAL A 610 -19.28 -31.69 17.09
N ASP A 611 -19.85 -31.63 15.89
CA ASP A 611 -21.10 -30.94 15.57
C ASP A 611 -22.00 -31.76 14.63
N SER A 612 -23.18 -31.24 14.32
CA SER A 612 -24.04 -31.79 13.27
C SER A 612 -23.57 -31.34 11.89
N MET A 613 -23.66 -32.21 10.89
CA MET A 613 -23.33 -31.87 9.49
C MET A 613 -24.08 -30.62 9.03
N GLN A 614 -23.34 -29.62 8.55
CA GLN A 614 -23.89 -28.41 7.96
C GLN A 614 -23.97 -28.54 6.45
N ILE A 615 -25.11 -28.16 5.88
CA ILE A 615 -25.34 -28.19 4.43
C ILE A 615 -25.87 -26.84 4.01
N GLU A 616 -25.11 -26.16 3.16
CA GLU A 616 -25.43 -24.82 2.70
C GLU A 616 -25.58 -24.81 1.17
N PRO A 617 -26.60 -24.13 0.62
CA PRO A 617 -26.68 -23.88 -0.81
C PRO A 617 -25.43 -23.14 -1.30
N THR A 618 -24.89 -23.57 -2.42
CA THR A 618 -23.73 -22.92 -3.05
C THR A 618 -23.88 -22.89 -4.57
N ASN A 619 -23.12 -22.01 -5.21
CA ASN A 619 -22.86 -22.09 -6.64
C ASN A 619 -21.58 -22.90 -6.87
N LEU A 620 -21.69 -23.96 -7.66
CA LEU A 620 -20.56 -24.80 -8.06
C LEU A 620 -19.95 -24.22 -9.32
N HIS A 621 -18.65 -23.96 -9.29
CA HIS A 621 -17.86 -23.58 -10.47
C HIS A 621 -16.42 -24.03 -10.27
N ALA A 622 -15.67 -24.22 -11.36
CA ALA A 622 -14.24 -24.50 -11.25
C ALA A 622 -13.53 -23.33 -10.54
N ARG A 623 -12.47 -23.62 -9.77
CA ARG A 623 -11.74 -22.60 -8.99
C ARG A 623 -11.17 -21.48 -9.84
N ALA A 624 -10.82 -21.77 -11.10
CA ALA A 624 -10.31 -20.78 -12.04
C ALA A 624 -11.38 -19.79 -12.54
N VAL A 625 -12.68 -20.10 -12.42
CA VAL A 625 -13.78 -19.31 -13.02
C VAL A 625 -13.82 -17.86 -12.52
N PRO A 626 -13.78 -17.55 -11.20
CA PRO A 626 -13.77 -16.18 -10.73
C PRO A 626 -12.55 -15.37 -11.21
N PHE A 627 -11.37 -16.02 -11.29
CA PHE A 627 -10.14 -15.37 -11.76
C PHE A 627 -10.19 -15.07 -13.25
N ILE A 628 -10.62 -16.05 -14.07
CA ILE A 628 -10.80 -15.86 -15.51
C ILE A 628 -11.88 -14.81 -15.77
N GLY A 629 -13.01 -14.87 -15.04
CA GLY A 629 -14.07 -13.86 -15.10
C GLY A 629 -13.57 -12.46 -14.75
N GLY A 630 -12.74 -12.33 -13.72
CA GLY A 630 -12.09 -11.06 -13.36
C GLY A 630 -11.17 -10.54 -14.47
N ALA A 631 -10.36 -11.40 -15.08
CA ALA A 631 -9.49 -11.03 -16.19
C ALA A 631 -10.29 -10.59 -17.43
N ILE A 632 -11.36 -11.31 -17.77
CA ILE A 632 -12.30 -10.94 -18.84
C ILE A 632 -12.96 -9.59 -18.52
N GLY A 633 -13.46 -9.41 -17.30
CA GLY A 633 -14.09 -8.16 -16.88
C GLY A 633 -13.16 -6.96 -16.98
N ALA A 634 -11.91 -7.10 -16.53
CA ALA A 634 -10.88 -6.07 -16.65
C ALA A 634 -10.54 -5.76 -18.11
N GLY A 635 -10.40 -6.79 -18.95
CA GLY A 635 -10.20 -6.65 -20.40
C GLY A 635 -11.35 -5.91 -21.09
N THR A 636 -12.59 -6.29 -20.77
CA THR A 636 -13.80 -5.65 -21.29
C THR A 636 -13.92 -4.20 -20.85
N ALA A 637 -13.60 -3.88 -19.59
CA ALA A 637 -13.56 -2.50 -19.10
C ALA A 637 -12.53 -1.66 -19.87
N LEU A 638 -11.32 -2.21 -20.11
CA LEU A 638 -10.28 -1.53 -20.87
C LEU A 638 -10.72 -1.24 -22.31
N VAL A 639 -11.24 -2.25 -23.01
CA VAL A 639 -11.68 -2.13 -24.41
C VAL A 639 -12.87 -1.16 -24.52
N SER A 640 -13.89 -1.34 -23.68
CA SER A 640 -15.07 -0.47 -23.64
C SER A 640 -14.70 0.98 -23.35
N GLY A 641 -13.82 1.22 -22.38
CA GLY A 641 -13.34 2.57 -22.05
C GLY A 641 -12.61 3.24 -23.21
N LEU A 642 -11.75 2.50 -23.91
CA LEU A 642 -11.03 3.01 -25.08
C LEU A 642 -11.97 3.30 -26.26
N LEU A 643 -12.95 2.43 -26.52
CA LEU A 643 -13.95 2.62 -27.57
C LEU A 643 -14.85 3.82 -27.28
N LEU A 644 -15.43 3.91 -26.08
CA LEU A 644 -16.28 5.03 -25.65
C LEU A 644 -15.53 6.36 -25.73
N THR A 645 -14.26 6.38 -25.30
CA THR A 645 -13.41 7.58 -25.41
C THR A 645 -13.20 8.00 -26.86
N ARG A 646 -13.01 7.05 -27.79
CA ARG A 646 -12.83 7.34 -29.23
C ARG A 646 -14.12 7.83 -29.88
N VAL A 647 -15.26 7.23 -29.56
CA VAL A 647 -16.57 7.64 -30.10
C VAL A 647 -16.89 9.08 -29.69
N LEU A 648 -16.71 9.40 -28.41
CA LEU A 648 -16.93 10.75 -27.89
C LEU A 648 -15.95 11.78 -28.46
N ALA A 649 -14.72 11.37 -28.80
CA ALA A 649 -13.76 12.24 -29.47
C ALA A 649 -14.21 12.57 -30.90
N ARG A 650 -14.70 11.59 -31.67
CA ARG A 650 -15.21 11.79 -33.04
C ARG A 650 -16.44 12.69 -33.07
N GLN A 651 -17.42 12.45 -32.20
CA GLN A 651 -18.62 13.29 -32.12
C GLN A 651 -18.31 14.76 -31.84
N ARG A 652 -17.24 15.06 -31.08
CA ARG A 652 -16.78 16.44 -30.84
C ARG A 652 -16.10 17.07 -32.04
N GLU A 653 -15.44 16.30 -32.89
CA GLU A 653 -14.84 16.79 -34.14
C GLU A 653 -15.93 17.11 -35.17
N GLU A 654 -16.99 16.29 -35.24
CA GLU A 654 -18.13 16.48 -36.16
C GLU A 654 -19.06 17.64 -35.75
N SER A 655 -19.16 17.96 -34.45
CA SER A 655 -19.99 19.05 -33.93
C SER A 655 -19.24 20.38 -33.73
N ALA A 656 -17.95 20.46 -34.12
CA ALA A 656 -17.23 21.72 -34.17
C ALA A 656 -17.75 22.56 -35.37
N PRO A 657 -18.16 23.83 -35.17
CA PRO A 657 -18.67 24.64 -36.25
C PRO A 657 -17.60 24.77 -37.36
N VAL A 658 -18.00 24.45 -38.59
CA VAL A 658 -17.20 24.69 -39.80
C VAL A 658 -16.76 26.14 -39.76
N LYS A 659 -15.45 26.39 -39.64
CA LYS A 659 -14.90 27.72 -39.87
C LYS A 659 -15.23 28.07 -41.31
N VAL A 660 -16.29 28.85 -41.52
CA VAL A 660 -16.59 29.47 -42.80
C VAL A 660 -15.35 30.26 -43.19
N ALA A 661 -14.68 29.81 -44.25
CA ALA A 661 -13.60 30.55 -44.86
C ALA A 661 -14.20 31.87 -45.35
N VAL A 662 -13.87 32.97 -44.68
CA VAL A 662 -14.10 34.31 -45.24
C VAL A 662 -13.15 34.40 -46.44
N PRO A 663 -13.64 34.54 -47.68
CA PRO A 663 -12.77 34.76 -48.81
C PRO A 663 -12.09 36.12 -48.58
N GLN A 664 -10.76 36.12 -48.53
CA GLN A 664 -10.01 37.37 -48.69
C GLN A 664 -10.19 37.81 -50.14
N GLY A 665 -11.11 38.76 -50.34
CA GLY A 665 -11.38 39.41 -51.61
C GLY A 665 -11.50 40.91 -51.41
N VAL A 666 -10.43 41.61 -51.80
CA VAL A 666 -10.36 42.97 -52.38
C VAL A 666 -10.97 44.13 -51.55
N SER A 667 -10.09 44.86 -50.85
CA SER A 667 -9.70 46.25 -51.17
C SER A 667 -8.53 46.68 -50.31
#